data_AF-A0A3C1QYK5-F1
#
_entry.id   AF-A0A3C1QYK5-F1
#
_cell.length_a   1.000
_cell.length_b   1.000
_cell.length_c   1.000
_cell.angle_alpha   90.00
_cell.angle_beta   90.00
_cell.angle_gamma   90.00
#
_symmetry.space_group_name_H-M   'P 1'
#
loop_
_entity.id
_entity.type
_entity.pdbx_description
1 polymer ?
#
loop_
_entity_poly.entity_id
_entity_poly.type
_entity_poly.pdbx_seq_one_letter_code
_entity_poly.pdbx_strand_id
1 'polypeptide(L)'
;VALHAMTSDRFPEEAYQEWAGLVGEIQKKLLDKMAHLVPVALGGTSISESGGGQSRKQRYGEHQSTNFKEAEYMGHPVAILPALVDKNGNMTADTYTDGETGGGRGSGNLGGNFGAGSSDVAGFLNLWSSWSVGCFMGPDKCSVAPAFPSGVIGQVLRIGDWIDTIIGAVKATGIDFKNMAKVMRALGNKLADNVGAGGGVKIDRLLCPNDVYYFFPYYLSGVDALFWRSGAPITELLTLAGRDRSTAVPLPELETHLARIASEAPIDADPIIDFLARSLRSESRDVRAAAADAVASAARRRADGSPSDAIDRSDAFLPVLLDSLIETAEDDPMLRQGLRIAIKETLRGWPSERLPQLLGKDVRRRSELASVALAVPTEVGAAVLHEAAIGSDLGESQVEAWRRIAAHGAPELLERLPTEIPARFADDPGVQFELLAAVQRGLRDRGLAARSMLADWGRTLATTLLDENAAQGGWTNAPIPGAARRENPWTLERRRSADEVETDFLTTLAVGESSVGRLRSPRFVAAERFEFWCAGHCGYPDRPFAPKNFVRLIDANDGSVLIESTPPRNDVAQRIEWETSAFAGREVRFEAIDADEAGAYAWLSVGRFDPKLLPAPGTPSDTAERVVRGALLIRELGLVDLRSLLLAQVEGAEIDGQARTAAVEACAAVRPDPVVALIAPWIGSGRVGETWRQRSLARLASGPAEEQDAETEARRALIDPLLVSLDATEQGTLAERGVASAEGLALLVDLWERGRLSTRMLGNRQFLDRATAIADPAQRQQIEGWQSLLPPLDEAIAMTLADRREAFRSRGGSSQRGAEVFGKHCAACHQIAGQGAVVGPQLDGVGLRGLERLSEDLLDPNRNVDVAFRPTIVETEDGSTLSGLIRSENGSTVVLVDSLGKEIVVDVASIVQRQPSTLSLMPETLGRDLPEQELLDLFAYLLDQKQAVER
;
A
#
# COMPACT_ATOMS: atom_id res chain seq x y z
N VAL A 1 14.62 -62.58 19.94
CA VAL A 1 15.83 -63.28 19.46
C VAL A 1 16.77 -62.21 18.94
N ALA A 2 17.81 -61.88 19.71
CA ALA A 2 18.77 -60.86 19.38
C ALA A 2 19.93 -61.46 18.58
N LEU A 3 20.16 -61.00 17.35
CA LEU A 3 21.36 -61.28 16.57
C LEU A 3 22.10 -59.95 16.39
N HIS A 4 23.22 -59.75 17.10
CA HIS A 4 24.20 -58.72 16.76
C HIS A 4 25.19 -59.37 15.78
N ALA A 5 25.09 -59.05 14.49
CA ALA A 5 26.05 -59.51 13.48
C ALA A 5 27.17 -58.47 13.33
N MET A 6 28.28 -58.65 14.05
CA MET A 6 29.54 -57.93 13.82
C MET A 6 30.58 -58.78 13.06
N THR A 7 30.14 -59.66 12.16
CA THR A 7 31.03 -60.41 11.25
C THR A 7 30.31 -60.62 9.91
N SER A 8 30.50 -59.69 8.97
CA SER A 8 29.84 -59.69 7.65
C SER A 8 30.69 -60.32 6.54
N ASP A 9 31.87 -60.82 6.85
CA ASP A 9 32.88 -61.26 5.89
C ASP A 9 32.89 -62.78 5.66
N ARG A 10 31.96 -63.55 6.28
CA ARG A 10 31.97 -65.03 6.20
C ARG A 10 30.61 -65.73 5.99
N PHE A 11 29.53 -65.00 5.65
CA PHE A 11 28.24 -65.60 5.31
C PHE A 11 27.95 -65.53 3.79
N PRO A 12 26.98 -66.29 3.26
CA PRO A 12 26.47 -66.05 1.91
C PRO A 12 25.65 -64.75 1.85
N GLU A 13 25.89 -63.93 0.82
CA GLU A 13 25.33 -62.57 0.65
C GLU A 13 23.80 -62.54 0.71
N GLU A 14 23.13 -63.45 0.01
CA GLU A 14 21.67 -63.50 -0.11
C GLU A 14 20.99 -63.73 1.26
N ALA A 15 21.50 -64.68 2.05
CA ALA A 15 20.97 -64.98 3.38
C ALA A 15 21.18 -63.82 4.38
N TYR A 16 22.27 -63.08 4.24
CA TYR A 16 22.54 -61.90 5.06
C TYR A 16 21.63 -60.72 4.69
N GLN A 17 21.41 -60.46 3.40
CA GLN A 17 20.52 -59.39 2.94
C GLN A 17 19.06 -59.64 3.34
N GLU A 18 18.59 -60.88 3.19
CA GLU A 18 17.22 -61.27 3.57
C GLU A 18 17.02 -61.15 5.10
N TRP A 19 18.03 -61.53 5.88
CA TRP A 19 18.03 -61.39 7.33
C TRP A 19 18.10 -59.92 7.79
N ALA A 20 19.00 -59.11 7.20
CA ALA A 20 19.17 -57.69 7.53
C ALA A 20 17.92 -56.86 7.17
N GLY A 21 17.25 -57.18 6.06
CA GLY A 21 15.98 -56.57 5.68
C GLY A 21 14.87 -56.81 6.70
N LEU A 22 14.73 -58.05 7.20
CA LEU A 22 13.72 -58.41 8.20
C LEU A 22 13.99 -57.77 9.57
N VAL A 23 15.23 -57.83 10.06
CA VAL A 23 15.62 -57.31 11.38
C VAL A 23 15.68 -55.78 11.39
N GLY A 24 16.15 -55.17 10.30
CA GLY A 24 16.21 -53.71 10.14
C GLY A 24 14.83 -53.06 10.17
N GLU A 25 13.82 -53.66 9.52
CA GLU A 25 12.44 -53.16 9.55
C GLU A 25 11.80 -53.24 10.94
N ILE A 26 12.11 -54.29 11.71
CA ILE A 26 11.63 -54.43 13.09
C ILE A 26 12.30 -53.38 14.01
N GLN A 27 13.61 -53.17 13.87
CA GLN A 27 14.34 -52.15 14.62
C GLN A 27 13.84 -50.74 14.31
N LYS A 28 13.59 -50.44 13.04
CA LYS A 28 13.07 -49.16 12.58
C LYS A 28 11.69 -48.86 13.19
N LYS A 29 10.74 -49.79 13.12
CA LYS A 29 9.39 -49.62 13.70
C LYS A 29 9.42 -49.42 15.22
N LEU A 30 10.33 -50.10 15.91
CA LEU A 30 10.53 -49.91 17.35
C LEU A 30 11.10 -48.52 17.66
N LEU A 31 12.12 -48.09 16.91
CA LEU A 31 12.73 -46.75 17.02
C LEU A 31 11.73 -45.63 16.74
N ASP A 32 10.89 -45.76 15.72
CA ASP A 32 9.85 -44.78 15.37
C ASP A 32 8.85 -44.60 16.52
N LYS A 33 8.35 -45.71 17.08
CA LYS A 33 7.39 -45.66 18.18
C LYS A 33 8.01 -45.06 19.47
N MET A 34 9.28 -45.34 19.71
CA MET A 34 10.05 -44.83 20.85
C MET A 34 10.33 -43.33 20.77
N ALA A 35 10.73 -42.84 19.58
CA ALA A 35 10.99 -41.43 19.33
C ALA A 35 9.76 -40.54 19.56
N HIS A 36 8.55 -41.12 19.46
CA HIS A 36 7.31 -40.41 19.76
C HIS A 36 6.91 -40.44 21.25
N LEU A 37 7.30 -41.49 21.99
CA LEU A 37 6.80 -41.74 23.35
C LEU A 37 7.80 -41.33 24.44
N VAL A 38 9.08 -41.62 24.25
CA VAL A 38 10.12 -41.46 25.29
C VAL A 38 10.51 -39.99 25.50
N PRO A 39 10.74 -39.16 24.47
CA PRO A 39 11.00 -37.74 24.66
C PRO A 39 9.86 -37.04 25.40
N VAL A 40 8.61 -37.32 25.02
CA VAL A 40 7.41 -36.74 25.65
C VAL A 40 7.28 -37.15 27.12
N ALA A 41 7.56 -38.42 27.45
CA ALA A 41 7.54 -38.91 28.83
C ALA A 41 8.63 -38.29 29.73
N LEU A 42 9.68 -37.72 29.13
CA LEU A 42 10.79 -37.05 29.82
C LEU A 42 10.73 -35.52 29.70
N GLY A 43 9.61 -34.96 29.20
CA GLY A 43 9.38 -33.51 29.09
C GLY A 43 9.95 -32.85 27.83
N GLY A 44 10.38 -33.62 26.83
CA GLY A 44 10.82 -33.16 25.50
C GLY A 44 9.74 -33.29 24.42
N THR A 45 10.04 -32.82 23.20
CA THR A 45 9.12 -32.86 22.05
C THR A 45 9.28 -34.13 21.22
N SER A 46 8.17 -34.62 20.65
CA SER A 46 8.15 -35.76 19.71
C SER A 46 8.88 -35.40 18.41
N ILE A 47 9.62 -36.36 17.83
CA ILE A 47 10.37 -36.18 16.57
C ILE A 47 9.60 -36.81 15.40
N SER A 48 9.49 -36.15 14.26
CA SER A 48 8.72 -36.64 13.10
C SER A 48 9.52 -37.41 12.03
N GLU A 49 10.85 -37.40 12.02
CA GLU A 49 11.64 -37.98 10.91
C GLU A 49 12.71 -38.99 11.35
N SER A 50 12.93 -40.03 10.53
CA SER A 50 14.06 -40.97 10.66
C SER A 50 15.26 -40.51 9.83
N GLY A 51 16.36 -40.12 10.47
CA GLY A 51 17.67 -40.07 9.82
C GLY A 51 18.33 -41.44 9.83
N GLY A 52 17.92 -42.35 8.94
CA GLY A 52 18.62 -43.61 8.77
C GLY A 52 19.90 -43.38 7.96
N GLY A 53 21.07 -43.55 8.57
CA GLY A 53 22.34 -43.52 7.85
C GLY A 53 22.35 -44.58 6.74
N GLN A 54 22.40 -44.16 5.48
CA GLN A 54 22.62 -45.09 4.37
C GLN A 54 24.08 -45.51 4.36
N SER A 55 24.34 -46.82 4.36
CA SER A 55 25.69 -47.35 4.16
C SER A 55 26.21 -46.95 2.77
N ARG A 56 27.46 -46.51 2.68
CA ARG A 56 28.13 -46.21 1.41
C ARG A 56 28.12 -47.47 0.50
N LYS A 57 27.57 -47.35 -0.71
CA LYS A 57 27.75 -48.26 -1.88
C LYS A 57 27.11 -49.66 -1.92
N GLN A 58 26.20 -50.05 -1.03
CA GLN A 58 25.46 -51.34 -1.16
C GLN A 58 26.35 -52.59 -1.42
N ARG A 59 27.59 -52.64 -0.92
CA ARG A 59 28.48 -53.81 -1.12
C ARG A 59 28.56 -54.67 0.13
N TYR A 60 28.43 -55.98 -0.07
CA TYR A 60 28.57 -57.02 0.94
C TYR A 60 29.95 -56.97 1.62
N GLY A 61 29.97 -57.00 2.96
CA GLY A 61 31.20 -57.11 3.76
C GLY A 61 31.69 -55.83 4.42
N GLU A 62 31.11 -54.66 4.13
CA GLU A 62 31.40 -53.40 4.80
C GLU A 62 30.13 -52.89 5.50
N HIS A 63 29.86 -53.31 6.74
CA HIS A 63 28.71 -52.81 7.49
C HIS A 63 29.09 -52.12 8.81
N GLN A 64 28.60 -50.88 8.93
CA GLN A 64 27.86 -50.43 10.10
C GLN A 64 26.40 -50.24 9.70
N SER A 65 25.47 -50.89 10.39
CA SER A 65 24.05 -50.54 10.36
C SER A 65 23.59 -50.28 11.80
N THR A 66 23.77 -49.06 12.27
CA THR A 66 23.15 -48.58 13.51
C THR A 66 22.01 -47.67 13.12
N ASN A 67 20.78 -48.19 13.21
CA ASN A 67 19.59 -47.36 13.15
C ASN A 67 19.55 -46.51 14.43
N PHE A 68 19.56 -45.18 14.29
CA PHE A 68 19.44 -44.24 15.39
C PHE A 68 18.38 -43.18 15.09
N LYS A 69 17.93 -42.47 16.13
CA LYS A 69 16.97 -41.37 16.01
C LYS A 69 17.52 -40.13 16.69
N GLU A 70 17.53 -39.00 16.00
CA GLU A 70 17.89 -37.73 16.63
C GLU A 70 16.70 -37.20 17.44
N ALA A 71 16.99 -36.63 18.61
CA ALA A 71 16.03 -36.05 19.53
C ALA A 71 16.60 -34.78 20.16
N GLU A 72 15.72 -33.94 20.71
CA GLU A 72 16.13 -32.78 21.49
C GLU A 72 15.68 -32.94 22.95
N TYR A 73 16.61 -32.83 23.89
CA TYR A 73 16.32 -32.80 25.32
C TYR A 73 16.83 -31.48 25.91
N MET A 74 15.90 -30.62 26.35
CA MET A 74 16.22 -29.35 27.00
C MET A 74 17.14 -28.44 26.15
N GLY A 75 16.88 -28.28 24.85
CA GLY A 75 17.71 -27.44 23.97
C GLY A 75 18.94 -28.12 23.39
N HIS A 76 19.15 -29.42 23.67
CA HIS A 76 20.35 -30.15 23.28
C HIS A 76 20.06 -31.31 22.31
N PRO A 77 20.78 -31.40 21.17
CA PRO A 77 20.62 -32.48 20.22
C PRO A 77 21.28 -33.78 20.71
N VAL A 78 20.56 -34.90 20.60
CA VAL A 78 21.04 -36.24 20.99
C VAL A 78 20.66 -37.28 19.94
N ALA A 79 21.45 -38.34 19.82
CA ALA A 79 21.10 -39.57 19.12
C ALA A 79 20.62 -40.64 20.10
N ILE A 80 19.52 -41.32 19.78
CA ILE A 80 18.98 -42.47 20.52
C ILE A 80 19.51 -43.75 19.87
N LEU A 81 20.32 -44.52 20.60
CA LEU A 81 21.03 -45.71 20.13
C LEU A 81 20.62 -46.98 20.88
N PRO A 82 20.58 -48.18 20.27
CA PRO A 82 20.27 -49.43 20.98
C PRO A 82 21.44 -49.95 21.84
N ALA A 83 21.14 -50.53 23.01
CA ALA A 83 22.02 -51.16 24.00
C ALA A 83 21.43 -52.50 24.49
N LEU A 84 22.28 -53.41 24.99
CA LEU A 84 21.90 -54.76 25.42
C LEU A 84 21.55 -54.82 26.92
N VAL A 85 20.46 -55.51 27.27
CA VAL A 85 20.11 -55.90 28.64
C VAL A 85 19.74 -57.37 28.73
N ASP A 86 19.78 -57.92 29.94
CA ASP A 86 19.33 -59.28 30.20
C ASP A 86 17.78 -59.41 30.17
N LYS A 87 17.30 -60.65 30.25
CA LYS A 87 15.87 -61.03 30.32
C LYS A 87 15.07 -60.38 31.47
N ASN A 88 15.74 -59.78 32.45
CA ASN A 88 15.12 -59.08 33.57
C ASN A 88 15.19 -57.55 33.42
N GLY A 89 15.80 -57.04 32.33
CA GLY A 89 15.94 -55.62 32.04
C GLY A 89 17.18 -54.96 32.66
N ASN A 90 18.13 -55.73 33.20
CA ASN A 90 19.36 -55.19 33.78
C ASN A 90 20.50 -55.12 32.75
N MET A 91 21.32 -54.07 32.82
CA MET A 91 22.55 -53.98 32.02
C MET A 91 23.57 -54.99 32.55
N THR A 92 24.15 -55.83 31.68
CA THR A 92 25.19 -56.80 32.07
C THR A 92 26.59 -56.27 31.75
N ALA A 93 27.55 -56.49 32.66
CA ALA A 93 28.89 -55.91 32.61
C ALA A 93 29.80 -56.44 31.47
N ASP A 94 29.47 -57.56 30.83
CA ASP A 94 30.29 -58.22 29.78
C ASP A 94 30.10 -57.62 28.36
N THR A 95 29.61 -56.38 28.27
CA THR A 95 29.14 -55.78 27.02
C THR A 95 30.17 -54.92 26.28
N TYR A 96 31.39 -54.77 26.79
CA TYR A 96 32.52 -54.20 26.06
C TYR A 96 33.77 -55.08 26.19
N THR A 97 34.56 -55.16 25.11
CA THR A 97 35.68 -56.08 24.90
C THR A 97 36.79 -56.00 25.96
N ASP A 98 36.90 -57.00 26.84
CA ASP A 98 38.18 -57.38 27.43
C ASP A 98 38.91 -58.32 26.46
N GLY A 99 39.83 -57.77 25.66
CA GLY A 99 40.66 -58.51 24.74
C GLY A 99 41.99 -58.93 25.36
N GLU A 100 42.18 -60.23 25.61
CA GLU A 100 43.50 -60.84 25.84
C GLU A 100 44.29 -60.98 24.51
N THR A 101 44.64 -59.85 23.90
CA THR A 101 45.74 -59.78 22.91
C THR A 101 46.64 -58.62 23.33
N GLY A 102 47.76 -58.95 23.97
CA GLY A 102 48.65 -57.98 24.60
C GLY A 102 49.22 -56.94 23.65
N GLY A 103 48.70 -55.71 23.74
CA GLY A 103 49.43 -54.47 23.53
C GLY A 103 49.42 -53.72 24.87
N GLY A 104 50.60 -53.34 25.35
CA GLY A 104 50.89 -52.88 26.72
C GLY A 104 49.83 -52.02 27.42
N ARG A 105 49.74 -52.21 28.74
CA ARG A 105 49.12 -51.29 29.71
C ARG A 105 49.62 -49.86 29.48
N GLY A 106 48.92 -49.11 28.64
CA GLY A 106 48.86 -47.66 28.71
C GLY A 106 47.70 -47.33 29.64
N SER A 107 48.00 -46.73 30.78
CA SER A 107 47.05 -46.27 31.79
C SER A 107 46.17 -45.13 31.26
N GLY A 108 45.29 -45.43 30.31
CA GLY A 108 44.15 -44.62 29.92
C GLY A 108 42.91 -45.35 30.38
N ASN A 109 42.34 -44.91 31.49
CA ASN A 109 41.17 -45.48 32.13
C ASN A 109 39.93 -45.36 31.21
N LEU A 110 39.76 -46.27 30.24
CA LEU A 110 38.48 -46.48 29.54
C LEU A 110 37.69 -47.64 30.16
N GLY A 111 37.99 -47.97 31.43
CA GLY A 111 36.99 -48.48 32.36
C GLY A 111 36.07 -47.34 32.79
N GLY A 112 35.28 -46.83 31.85
CA GLY A 112 34.26 -45.82 32.14
C GLY A 112 33.02 -46.51 32.70
N ASN A 113 32.85 -46.49 34.01
CA ASN A 113 31.53 -46.60 34.64
C ASN A 113 30.53 -45.78 33.80
N PHE A 114 29.49 -46.41 33.25
CA PHE A 114 28.35 -45.67 32.73
C PHE A 114 27.92 -44.66 33.79
N GLY A 115 27.65 -43.40 33.40
CA GLY A 115 27.26 -42.35 34.34
C GLY A 115 26.10 -42.84 35.22
N ALA A 116 26.14 -42.55 36.52
CA ALA A 116 25.15 -43.04 37.48
C ALA A 116 23.73 -42.85 36.92
N GLY A 117 23.01 -43.95 36.69
CA GLY A 117 21.63 -43.90 36.23
C GLY A 117 20.69 -43.50 37.37
N SER A 118 19.59 -42.81 37.03
CA SER A 118 18.47 -42.60 37.95
C SER A 118 17.41 -43.68 37.74
N SER A 119 16.71 -44.07 38.80
CA SER A 119 15.53 -44.94 38.70
C SER A 119 14.24 -44.18 38.32
N ASP A 120 14.26 -42.85 38.39
CA ASP A 120 13.12 -41.98 38.09
C ASP A 120 13.49 -40.80 37.16
N VAL A 121 12.46 -40.15 36.61
CA VAL A 121 12.60 -39.05 35.64
C VAL A 121 13.28 -37.84 36.26
N ALA A 122 12.92 -37.46 37.48
CA ALA A 122 13.44 -36.24 38.12
C ALA A 122 14.94 -36.33 38.40
N GLY A 123 15.42 -37.48 38.88
CA GLY A 123 16.84 -37.75 39.07
C GLY A 123 17.61 -37.79 37.74
N PHE A 124 17.01 -38.32 36.67
CA PHE A 124 17.63 -38.30 35.34
C PHE A 124 17.78 -36.88 34.81
N LEU A 125 16.75 -36.05 34.92
CA LEU A 125 16.78 -34.66 34.44
C LEU A 125 17.82 -33.81 35.18
N ASN A 126 17.99 -34.01 36.48
CA ASN A 126 19.03 -33.32 37.27
C ASN A 126 20.45 -33.74 36.85
N LEU A 127 20.67 -35.04 36.61
CA LEU A 127 21.97 -35.54 36.12
C LEU A 127 22.27 -35.07 34.70
N TRP A 128 21.26 -35.07 33.84
CA TRP A 128 21.36 -34.61 32.46
C TRP A 128 21.71 -33.13 32.37
N SER A 129 20.98 -32.27 33.09
CA SER A 129 21.20 -30.82 33.11
C SER A 129 22.60 -30.45 33.65
N SER A 130 23.03 -31.09 34.75
CA SER A 130 24.36 -30.89 35.32
C SER A 130 25.49 -31.29 34.36
N TRP A 131 25.29 -32.37 33.59
CA TRP A 131 26.26 -32.88 32.64
C TRP A 131 26.29 -32.08 31.32
N SER A 132 25.13 -31.75 30.75
CA SER A 132 25.02 -31.10 29.44
C SER A 132 25.58 -29.67 29.44
N VAL A 133 25.43 -28.95 30.56
CA VAL A 133 25.99 -27.58 30.74
C VAL A 133 27.52 -27.57 30.65
N GLY A 134 28.19 -28.56 31.25
CA GLY A 134 29.65 -28.70 31.17
C GLY A 134 30.13 -29.08 29.76
N CYS A 135 29.36 -29.91 29.07
CA CYS A 135 29.64 -30.33 27.70
C CYS A 135 29.48 -29.20 26.67
N PHE A 136 28.51 -28.30 26.87
CA PHE A 136 28.32 -27.13 26.02
C PHE A 136 29.48 -26.13 26.11
N MET A 137 30.05 -25.98 27.31
CA MET A 137 31.17 -25.06 27.59
C MET A 137 32.55 -25.64 27.21
N GLY A 138 32.63 -26.93 26.87
CA GLY A 138 33.89 -27.63 26.59
C GLY A 138 33.69 -29.01 25.96
N PRO A 139 33.37 -29.09 24.65
CA PRO A 139 32.98 -30.34 23.98
C PRO A 139 34.05 -31.44 24.07
N ASP A 140 35.32 -31.07 24.12
CA ASP A 140 36.47 -31.98 24.18
C ASP A 140 36.65 -32.65 25.55
N LYS A 141 35.88 -32.22 26.56
CA LYS A 141 36.00 -32.66 27.96
C LYS A 141 34.80 -33.49 28.44
N CYS A 142 33.89 -33.85 27.54
CA CYS A 142 32.69 -34.61 27.89
C CYS A 142 33.01 -36.05 28.34
N SER A 143 32.56 -36.41 29.55
CA SER A 143 32.45 -37.81 29.99
C SER A 143 31.17 -38.48 29.45
N VAL A 144 31.02 -39.80 29.59
CA VAL A 144 29.84 -40.57 29.16
C VAL A 144 28.53 -39.98 29.73
N ALA A 145 27.49 -39.86 28.89
CA ALA A 145 26.19 -39.31 29.25
C ALA A 145 25.45 -40.14 30.33
N PRO A 146 24.57 -39.52 31.15
CA PRO A 146 23.69 -40.27 32.05
C PRO A 146 22.76 -41.22 31.29
N ALA A 147 22.60 -42.45 31.78
CA ALA A 147 21.71 -43.44 31.18
C ALA A 147 20.22 -43.11 31.45
N PHE A 148 19.34 -43.44 30.52
CA PHE A 148 17.89 -43.29 30.74
C PHE A 148 17.40 -44.18 31.90
N PRO A 149 16.36 -43.73 32.65
CA PRO A 149 15.79 -44.51 33.74
C PRO A 149 15.05 -45.74 33.21
N SER A 150 15.70 -46.91 33.32
CA SER A 150 15.21 -48.19 32.79
C SER A 150 13.82 -48.58 33.33
N GLY A 151 13.50 -48.21 34.58
CA GLY A 151 12.20 -48.45 35.20
C GLY A 151 11.04 -47.71 34.54
N VAL A 152 11.27 -46.49 34.05
CA VAL A 152 10.26 -45.68 33.34
C VAL A 152 10.01 -46.23 31.94
N ILE A 153 11.09 -46.59 31.24
CA ILE A 153 11.01 -47.17 29.89
C ILE A 153 10.27 -48.52 29.92
N GLY A 154 10.58 -49.39 30.88
CA GLY A 154 9.90 -50.68 31.03
C GLY A 154 8.39 -50.57 31.29
N GLN A 155 7.95 -49.57 32.06
CA GLN A 155 6.54 -49.34 32.37
C GLN A 155 5.74 -48.73 31.20
N VAL A 156 6.35 -47.82 30.44
CA VAL A 156 5.68 -47.12 29.32
C VAL A 156 5.47 -48.02 28.09
N LEU A 157 6.36 -49.00 27.87
CA LEU A 157 6.44 -49.68 26.57
C LEU A 157 6.01 -51.15 26.56
N ARG A 158 5.78 -51.76 27.74
CA ARG A 158 5.39 -53.18 27.89
C ARG A 158 6.20 -54.10 26.96
N ILE A 159 7.52 -54.01 27.07
CA ILE A 159 8.46 -54.62 26.12
C ILE A 159 8.30 -56.14 26.00
N GLY A 160 7.80 -56.81 27.06
CA GLY A 160 7.42 -58.23 27.03
C GLY A 160 6.43 -58.58 25.90
N ASP A 161 5.40 -57.76 25.69
CA ASP A 161 4.36 -57.98 24.69
C ASP A 161 4.93 -57.92 23.25
N TRP A 162 5.94 -57.08 23.04
CA TRP A 162 6.65 -56.95 21.77
C TRP A 162 7.59 -58.13 21.51
N ILE A 163 8.29 -58.60 22.54
CA ILE A 163 9.14 -59.79 22.46
C ILE A 163 8.31 -61.01 22.05
N ASP A 164 7.13 -61.19 22.67
CA ASP A 164 6.22 -62.30 22.35
C ASP A 164 5.70 -62.22 20.92
N THR A 165 5.39 -61.00 20.45
CA THR A 165 4.98 -60.75 19.05
C THR A 165 6.09 -61.08 18.06
N ILE A 166 7.33 -60.67 18.34
CA ILE A 166 8.50 -60.95 17.49
C ILE A 166 8.81 -62.44 17.48
N ILE A 167 8.76 -63.12 18.63
CA ILE A 167 8.96 -64.58 18.72
C ILE A 167 7.86 -65.32 17.95
N GLY A 168 6.61 -64.85 18.01
CA GLY A 168 5.49 -65.37 17.23
C GLY A 168 5.71 -65.25 15.73
N ALA A 169 6.12 -64.06 15.26
CA ALA A 169 6.42 -63.80 13.85
C ALA A 169 7.58 -64.66 13.33
N VAL A 170 8.66 -64.81 14.11
CA VAL A 170 9.81 -65.66 13.75
C VAL A 170 9.42 -67.12 13.66
N LYS A 171 8.60 -67.64 14.59
CA LYS A 171 8.08 -69.02 14.53
C LYS A 171 7.19 -69.27 13.31
N ALA A 172 6.46 -68.27 12.84
CA ALA A 172 5.58 -68.38 11.67
C ALA A 172 6.35 -68.50 10.33
N THR A 173 7.63 -68.12 10.28
CA THR A 173 8.46 -68.24 9.07
C THR A 173 8.86 -69.69 8.72
N GLY A 174 8.69 -70.64 9.65
CA GLY A 174 9.05 -72.05 9.44
C GLY A 174 10.57 -72.34 9.40
N ILE A 175 11.41 -71.33 9.60
CA ILE A 175 12.87 -71.45 9.56
C ILE A 175 13.39 -72.11 10.84
N ASP A 176 14.04 -73.28 10.72
CA ASP A 176 14.71 -73.94 11.86
C ASP A 176 16.09 -73.30 12.12
N PHE A 177 16.03 -72.14 12.79
CA PHE A 177 17.21 -71.38 13.22
C PHE A 177 18.22 -72.22 14.00
N LYS A 178 17.77 -73.26 14.71
CA LYS A 178 18.63 -74.13 15.52
C LYS A 178 19.50 -75.03 14.63
N ASN A 179 18.94 -75.51 13.53
CA ASN A 179 19.68 -76.30 12.54
C ASN A 179 20.60 -75.42 11.69
N MET A 180 20.12 -74.23 11.31
CA MET A 180 20.94 -73.24 10.60
C MET A 180 22.18 -72.86 11.43
N ALA A 181 22.03 -72.62 12.74
CA ALA A 181 23.14 -72.38 13.66
C ALA A 181 24.17 -73.52 13.69
N LYS A 182 23.69 -74.77 13.71
CA LYS A 182 24.55 -75.96 13.68
C LYS A 182 25.36 -76.06 12.39
N VAL A 183 24.73 -75.79 11.24
CA VAL A 183 25.39 -75.80 9.92
C VAL A 183 26.44 -74.70 9.82
N MET A 184 26.12 -73.49 10.30
CA MET A 184 27.02 -72.34 10.30
C MET A 184 28.25 -72.58 11.21
N ARG A 185 28.06 -73.27 12.35
CA ARG A 185 29.14 -73.67 13.25
C ARG A 185 30.05 -74.72 12.62
N ALA A 186 29.50 -75.68 11.88
CA ALA A 186 30.26 -76.68 11.15
C ALA A 186 31.08 -76.07 9.99
N LEU A 187 30.54 -75.04 9.31
CA LEU A 187 31.25 -74.29 8.26
C LEU A 187 32.39 -73.44 8.84
N GLY A 188 32.14 -72.72 9.95
CA GLY A 188 33.13 -71.89 10.62
C GLY A 188 34.35 -72.68 11.11
N ASN A 189 34.12 -73.91 11.61
CA ASN A 189 35.21 -74.80 12.03
C ASN A 189 36.04 -75.34 10.85
N LYS A 190 35.43 -75.54 9.68
CA LYS A 190 36.15 -75.98 8.45
C LYS A 190 37.01 -74.87 7.82
N LEU A 191 36.65 -73.61 8.02
CA LEU A 191 37.35 -72.44 7.47
C LEU A 191 38.56 -71.99 8.31
N ALA A 192 38.79 -72.59 9.48
CA ALA A 192 39.79 -72.15 10.47
C ALA A 192 41.16 -72.85 10.37
N ASP A 193 41.34 -73.85 9.50
CA ASP A 193 42.64 -74.50 9.33
C ASP A 193 43.56 -73.67 8.41
N ASN A 194 44.66 -73.15 8.99
CA ASN A 194 45.87 -72.55 8.37
C ASN A 194 46.03 -71.02 8.19
N VAL A 195 45.40 -70.15 8.98
CA VAL A 195 45.91 -68.76 9.11
C VAL A 195 45.95 -68.32 10.56
N GLY A 196 47.17 -68.18 11.09
CA GLY A 196 47.44 -67.60 12.40
C GLY A 196 47.10 -66.11 12.43
N ALA A 197 45.84 -65.80 12.69
CA ALA A 197 45.36 -64.53 13.19
C ALA A 197 44.19 -64.85 14.13
N GLY A 198 44.31 -64.47 15.40
CA GLY A 198 43.39 -64.82 16.48
C GLY A 198 42.01 -64.19 16.34
N GLY A 199 41.20 -64.70 15.41
CA GLY A 199 39.77 -64.41 15.27
C GLY A 199 38.95 -65.67 15.47
N GLY A 200 38.75 -66.09 16.71
CA GLY A 200 37.84 -67.18 17.03
C GLY A 200 36.40 -66.76 16.72
N VAL A 201 35.78 -67.37 15.70
CA VAL A 201 34.36 -67.19 15.37
C VAL A 201 33.50 -67.76 16.50
N LYS A 202 33.03 -66.92 17.43
CA LYS A 202 32.07 -67.30 18.48
C LYS A 202 30.63 -67.04 18.01
N ILE A 203 30.02 -68.04 17.36
CA ILE A 203 28.59 -68.06 16.97
C ILE A 203 27.64 -68.08 18.19
N ASP A 204 28.17 -68.31 19.40
CA ASP A 204 27.42 -68.64 20.60
C ASP A 204 26.49 -67.52 21.11
N ARG A 205 26.78 -66.24 20.78
CA ARG A 205 26.00 -65.08 21.23
C ARG A 205 24.91 -64.64 20.26
N LEU A 206 24.94 -65.09 19.02
CA LEU A 206 23.98 -64.68 17.99
C LEU A 206 22.58 -65.28 18.20
N LEU A 207 22.40 -66.32 19.01
CA LEU A 207 21.13 -67.06 19.09
C LEU A 207 20.65 -67.36 20.52
N CYS A 208 21.15 -66.63 21.52
CA CYS A 208 20.67 -66.77 22.89
C CYS A 208 19.26 -66.15 23.05
N PRO A 209 18.28 -66.88 23.63
CA PRO A 209 16.92 -66.39 23.84
C PRO A 209 16.78 -65.27 24.89
N ASN A 210 17.86 -64.87 25.56
CA ASN A 210 17.80 -64.22 26.87
C ASN A 210 18.23 -62.74 26.91
N ASP A 211 18.59 -62.12 25.78
CA ASP A 211 19.04 -60.73 25.76
C ASP A 211 18.09 -59.88 24.90
N VAL A 212 17.59 -58.80 25.50
CA VAL A 212 16.64 -57.85 24.91
C VAL A 212 17.34 -56.50 24.79
N TYR A 213 16.99 -55.67 23.81
CA TYR A 213 17.61 -54.35 23.62
C TYR A 213 16.81 -53.22 24.31
N TYR A 214 17.50 -52.29 25.00
CA TYR A 214 17.01 -50.94 25.37
C TYR A 214 17.74 -49.86 24.56
N PHE A 215 17.41 -48.57 24.70
CA PHE A 215 18.10 -47.47 24.00
C PHE A 215 18.75 -46.46 24.96
N PHE A 216 19.88 -45.84 24.58
CA PHE A 216 20.61 -44.82 25.35
C PHE A 216 20.70 -43.48 24.59
N PRO A 217 20.72 -42.32 25.29
CA PRO A 217 20.94 -41.02 24.67
C PRO A 217 22.45 -40.75 24.54
N TYR A 218 22.90 -40.45 23.32
CA TYR A 218 24.26 -40.03 23.01
C TYR A 218 24.23 -38.56 22.56
N TYR A 219 24.94 -37.69 23.27
CA TYR A 219 25.00 -36.27 22.91
C TYR A 219 25.82 -36.08 21.65
N LEU A 220 25.26 -35.34 20.69
CA LEU A 220 25.93 -35.07 19.42
C LEU A 220 26.72 -33.77 19.55
N SER A 221 28.01 -33.86 19.86
CA SER A 221 28.92 -32.73 19.66
C SER A 221 29.08 -32.45 18.16
N GLY A 222 29.41 -31.22 17.74
CA GLY A 222 29.37 -30.83 16.32
C GLY A 222 30.16 -31.74 15.35
N VAL A 223 31.27 -32.33 15.80
CA VAL A 223 32.06 -33.28 15.00
C VAL A 223 31.42 -34.67 14.96
N ASP A 224 30.77 -35.10 16.06
CA ASP A 224 30.02 -36.35 16.14
C ASP A 224 28.73 -36.26 15.31
N ALA A 225 28.02 -35.14 15.34
CA ALA A 225 26.87 -34.87 14.48
C ALA A 225 27.23 -34.98 12.99
N LEU A 226 28.41 -34.48 12.61
CA LEU A 226 28.95 -34.60 11.25
C LEU A 226 29.27 -36.05 10.89
N PHE A 227 29.88 -36.82 11.80
CA PHE A 227 30.16 -38.26 11.62
C PHE A 227 28.88 -39.06 11.35
N TRP A 228 27.86 -38.88 12.20
CA TRP A 228 26.61 -39.64 12.12
C TRP A 228 25.72 -39.23 10.95
N ARG A 229 25.75 -37.97 10.52
CA ARG A 229 24.99 -37.46 9.37
C ARG A 229 25.69 -37.71 8.02
N SER A 230 27.02 -37.82 7.99
CA SER A 230 27.80 -38.01 6.74
C SER A 230 28.12 -39.48 6.41
N GLY A 231 28.15 -40.38 7.41
CA GLY A 231 28.52 -41.78 7.24
C GLY A 231 30.01 -42.03 6.95
N ALA A 232 30.90 -41.07 7.25
CA ALA A 232 32.34 -41.18 7.02
C ALA A 232 33.09 -41.80 8.23
N PRO A 233 34.10 -42.67 8.04
CA PRO A 233 34.87 -43.26 9.15
C PRO A 233 35.78 -42.22 9.85
N ILE A 234 35.83 -42.27 11.19
CA ILE A 234 36.61 -41.37 12.08
C ILE A 234 38.09 -41.26 11.68
N THR A 235 38.64 -42.31 11.08
CA THR A 235 40.05 -42.38 10.68
C THR A 235 40.39 -41.43 9.53
N GLU A 236 39.46 -41.10 8.64
CA GLU A 236 39.74 -40.19 7.52
C GLU A 236 39.76 -38.71 7.94
N LEU A 237 38.90 -38.31 8.89
CA LEU A 237 38.88 -36.96 9.47
C LEU A 237 40.11 -36.67 10.35
N LEU A 238 40.60 -37.67 11.08
CA LEU A 238 41.85 -37.54 11.86
C LEU A 238 43.09 -37.45 10.97
N THR A 239 43.09 -38.05 9.78
CA THR A 239 44.14 -37.80 8.77
C THR A 239 44.07 -36.41 8.13
N LEU A 240 42.88 -35.80 8.04
CA LEU A 240 42.71 -34.41 7.60
C LEU A 240 43.20 -33.40 8.65
N ALA A 241 43.06 -33.72 9.94
CA ALA A 241 43.61 -32.92 11.04
C ALA A 241 45.15 -33.02 11.17
N GLY A 242 45.76 -34.04 10.55
CA GLY A 242 47.20 -34.35 10.67
C GLY A 242 48.07 -34.09 9.44
N ARG A 243 47.51 -33.65 8.30
CA ARG A 243 48.31 -33.24 7.13
C ARG A 243 48.49 -31.73 7.11
N ASP A 244 49.70 -31.32 6.74
CA ASP A 244 50.23 -29.95 6.65
C ASP A 244 49.16 -28.86 6.51
N ARG A 245 49.05 -28.01 7.55
CA ARG A 245 48.06 -26.92 7.68
C ARG A 245 48.12 -25.88 6.56
N SER A 246 49.09 -25.96 5.66
CA SER A 246 49.27 -25.06 4.52
C SER A 246 48.60 -25.51 3.22
N THR A 247 48.10 -26.76 3.10
CA THR A 247 47.64 -27.30 1.79
C THR A 247 46.30 -28.03 1.76
N ALA A 248 45.61 -28.27 2.88
CA ALA A 248 44.28 -28.87 2.87
C ALA A 248 43.19 -27.79 2.81
N VAL A 249 42.66 -27.52 1.61
CA VAL A 249 41.41 -26.76 1.45
C VAL A 249 40.30 -27.57 2.11
N PRO A 250 39.58 -27.04 3.12
CA PRO A 250 38.46 -27.74 3.72
C PRO A 250 37.38 -28.00 2.66
N LEU A 251 36.71 -29.16 2.74
CA LEU A 251 35.60 -29.46 1.84
C LEU A 251 34.52 -28.36 1.99
N PRO A 252 33.92 -27.84 0.90
CA PRO A 252 32.88 -26.81 0.97
C PRO A 252 31.72 -27.16 1.90
N GLU A 253 31.39 -28.44 2.03
CA GLU A 253 30.36 -28.94 2.95
C GLU A 253 30.76 -28.75 4.42
N LEU A 254 32.05 -28.92 4.74
CA LEU A 254 32.61 -28.69 6.08
C LEU A 254 32.62 -27.20 6.40
N GLU A 255 33.04 -26.34 5.47
CA GLU A 255 33.02 -24.88 5.66
C GLU A 255 31.60 -24.35 5.85
N THR A 256 30.64 -24.85 5.07
CA THR A 256 29.21 -24.50 5.19
C THR A 256 28.68 -24.86 6.57
N HIS A 257 29.02 -26.05 7.09
CA HIS A 257 28.58 -26.47 8.41
C HIS A 257 29.24 -25.66 9.54
N LEU A 258 30.53 -25.39 9.44
CA LEU A 258 31.26 -24.54 10.39
C LEU A 258 30.71 -23.12 10.42
N ALA A 259 30.34 -22.55 9.28
CA ALA A 259 29.68 -21.25 9.20
C ALA A 259 28.29 -21.27 9.88
N ARG A 260 27.49 -22.33 9.68
CA ARG A 260 26.21 -22.49 10.39
C ARG A 260 26.38 -22.60 11.91
N ILE A 261 27.39 -23.35 12.38
CA ILE A 261 27.71 -23.41 13.82
C ILE A 261 28.10 -22.02 14.35
N ALA A 262 28.89 -21.26 13.59
CA ALA A 262 29.24 -19.89 13.96
C ALA A 262 28.00 -18.97 14.05
N SER A 263 26.93 -19.26 13.28
CA SER A 263 25.66 -18.54 13.38
C SER A 263 24.95 -18.70 14.73
N GLU A 264 25.24 -19.78 15.48
CA GLU A 264 24.63 -20.12 16.77
C GLU A 264 25.53 -19.79 17.98
N ALA A 265 26.81 -19.47 17.74
CA ALA A 265 27.79 -19.16 18.77
C ALA A 265 28.10 -17.65 18.92
N PRO A 266 28.70 -17.19 20.05
CA PRO A 266 29.30 -15.86 20.15
C PRO A 266 30.49 -15.75 19.18
N ILE A 267 30.45 -14.82 18.23
CA ILE A 267 31.47 -14.67 17.15
C ILE A 267 32.68 -13.83 17.61
N ASP A 268 32.95 -13.77 18.91
CA ASP A 268 33.84 -12.75 19.48
C ASP A 268 35.31 -13.19 19.49
N ALA A 269 35.61 -14.40 19.00
CA ALA A 269 36.95 -14.94 18.89
C ALA A 269 37.56 -14.66 17.50
N ASP A 270 38.77 -14.07 17.46
CA ASP A 270 39.49 -13.71 16.23
C ASP A 270 39.56 -14.85 15.17
N PRO A 271 39.77 -16.13 15.53
CA PRO A 271 39.78 -17.23 14.55
C PRO A 271 38.45 -17.44 13.81
N ILE A 272 37.31 -17.14 14.46
CA ILE A 272 35.98 -17.27 13.85
C ILE A 272 35.75 -16.11 12.88
N ILE A 273 36.18 -14.90 13.25
CA ILE A 273 36.10 -13.71 12.39
C ILE A 273 36.91 -13.92 11.11
N ASP A 274 38.16 -14.37 11.23
CA ASP A 274 39.05 -14.67 10.10
C ASP A 274 38.53 -15.81 9.23
N PHE A 275 37.88 -16.82 9.84
CA PHE A 275 37.22 -17.88 9.11
C PHE A 275 36.06 -17.34 8.27
N LEU A 276 35.11 -16.63 8.87
CA LEU A 276 33.94 -16.10 8.16
C LEU A 276 34.32 -15.10 7.08
N ALA A 277 35.30 -14.23 7.32
CA ALA A 277 35.78 -13.27 6.33
C ALA A 277 36.40 -13.96 5.11
N ARG A 278 37.08 -15.11 5.30
CA ARG A 278 37.56 -15.95 4.19
C ARG A 278 36.43 -16.69 3.49
N SER A 279 35.48 -17.25 4.25
CA SER A 279 34.31 -17.96 3.69
C SER A 279 33.41 -17.07 2.83
N LEU A 280 33.29 -15.78 3.15
CA LEU A 280 32.59 -14.80 2.30
C LEU A 280 33.24 -14.57 0.93
N ARG A 281 34.52 -14.95 0.77
CA ARG A 281 35.29 -14.91 -0.48
C ARG A 281 35.47 -16.30 -1.11
N SER A 282 34.78 -17.33 -0.61
CA SER A 282 34.88 -18.70 -1.14
C SER A 282 34.32 -18.79 -2.56
N GLU A 283 34.88 -19.65 -3.40
CA GLU A 283 34.30 -19.95 -4.72
C GLU A 283 32.96 -20.71 -4.59
N SER A 284 32.70 -21.34 -3.43
CA SER A 284 31.45 -22.05 -3.18
C SER A 284 30.32 -21.09 -2.77
N ARG A 285 29.24 -21.12 -3.55
CA ARG A 285 27.99 -20.41 -3.27
C ARG A 285 27.44 -20.72 -1.87
N ASP A 286 27.40 -21.99 -1.50
CA ASP A 286 26.77 -22.43 -0.24
C ASP A 286 27.58 -22.01 0.97
N VAL A 287 28.91 -21.98 0.84
CA VAL A 287 29.83 -21.46 1.87
C VAL A 287 29.61 -19.96 2.07
N ARG A 288 29.52 -19.19 0.98
CA ARG A 288 29.25 -17.75 1.04
C ARG A 288 27.88 -17.44 1.65
N ALA A 289 26.86 -18.20 1.28
CA ALA A 289 25.51 -18.06 1.83
C ALA A 289 25.47 -18.35 3.34
N ALA A 290 26.10 -19.44 3.78
CA ALA A 290 26.17 -19.79 5.20
C ALA A 290 27.00 -18.78 6.01
N ALA A 291 28.10 -18.28 5.45
CA ALA A 291 28.90 -17.25 6.09
C ALA A 291 28.15 -15.92 6.21
N ALA A 292 27.40 -15.52 5.18
CA ALA A 292 26.56 -14.33 5.21
C ALA A 292 25.47 -14.43 6.30
N ASP A 293 24.79 -15.57 6.39
CA ASP A 293 23.78 -15.80 7.44
C ASP A 293 24.39 -15.78 8.85
N ALA A 294 25.57 -16.38 9.02
CA ALA A 294 26.29 -16.36 10.30
C ALA A 294 26.63 -14.93 10.74
N VAL A 295 27.15 -14.10 9.81
CA VAL A 295 27.45 -12.69 10.08
C VAL A 295 26.18 -11.91 10.40
N ALA A 296 25.09 -12.13 9.65
CA ALA A 296 23.80 -11.49 9.91
C ALA A 296 23.24 -11.86 11.30
N SER A 297 23.33 -13.13 11.67
CA SER A 297 22.87 -13.68 12.95
C SER A 297 23.64 -13.07 14.12
N ALA A 298 24.96 -12.92 14.00
CA ALA A 298 25.76 -12.24 15.02
C ALA A 298 25.49 -10.73 15.10
N ALA A 299 25.31 -10.06 13.97
CA ALA A 299 24.96 -8.64 13.96
C ALA A 299 23.62 -8.39 14.70
N ARG A 300 22.62 -9.25 14.50
CA ARG A 300 21.33 -9.18 15.22
C ARG A 300 21.48 -9.32 16.74
N ARG A 301 22.25 -10.32 17.20
CA ARG A 301 22.47 -10.55 18.65
C ARG A 301 23.17 -9.37 19.34
N ARG A 302 23.99 -8.61 18.62
CA ARG A 302 24.72 -7.45 19.18
C ARG A 302 23.83 -6.23 19.43
N ALA A 303 22.72 -6.11 18.70
CA ALA A 303 21.78 -5.00 18.87
C ALA A 303 21.08 -4.99 20.26
N ASP A 304 21.13 -6.09 21.01
CA ASP A 304 20.50 -6.26 22.33
C ASP A 304 21.35 -5.78 23.53
N GLY A 305 22.36 -4.91 23.32
CA GLY A 305 23.04 -4.17 24.41
C GLY A 305 24.34 -4.76 24.95
N SER A 306 25.15 -5.44 24.12
CA SER A 306 26.48 -5.96 24.51
C SER A 306 27.57 -4.85 24.52
N PRO A 307 28.67 -4.97 25.30
CA PRO A 307 29.63 -3.88 25.55
C PRO A 307 30.40 -3.36 24.32
N SER A 308 30.80 -2.08 24.38
CA SER A 308 31.34 -1.26 23.27
C SER A 308 32.67 -1.71 22.65
N ASP A 309 33.45 -2.59 23.28
CA ASP A 309 34.74 -3.05 22.73
C ASP A 309 34.58 -4.00 21.51
N ALA A 310 33.36 -4.49 21.24
CA ALA A 310 33.04 -5.32 20.07
C ALA A 310 32.85 -4.50 18.77
N ILE A 311 32.67 -3.18 18.86
CA ILE A 311 32.42 -2.28 17.73
C ILE A 311 33.64 -2.22 16.79
N ASP A 312 34.86 -2.39 17.30
CA ASP A 312 36.08 -2.22 16.49
C ASP A 312 36.44 -3.44 15.62
N ARG A 313 35.81 -4.62 15.84
CA ARG A 313 36.20 -5.90 15.17
C ARG A 313 35.17 -6.43 14.18
N SER A 314 33.91 -6.02 14.28
CA SER A 314 32.87 -6.23 13.23
C SER A 314 33.17 -5.47 11.94
N ASP A 315 34.04 -4.46 12.01
CA ASP A 315 34.36 -3.60 10.89
C ASP A 315 35.02 -4.33 9.72
N ALA A 316 35.58 -5.52 9.99
CA ALA A 316 36.14 -6.38 8.95
C ALA A 316 35.09 -6.93 7.96
N PHE A 317 33.82 -7.06 8.35
CA PHE A 317 32.84 -7.77 7.53
C PHE A 317 32.15 -6.91 6.48
N LEU A 318 31.80 -5.65 6.79
CA LEU A 318 31.00 -4.83 5.87
C LEU A 318 31.69 -4.58 4.51
N PRO A 319 33.01 -4.27 4.44
CA PRO A 319 33.72 -4.18 3.16
C PRO A 319 33.70 -5.50 2.38
N VAL A 320 33.91 -6.62 3.08
CA VAL A 320 33.98 -7.96 2.47
C VAL A 320 32.62 -8.42 1.97
N LEU A 321 31.54 -8.13 2.71
CA LEU A 321 30.17 -8.40 2.30
C LEU A 321 29.79 -7.60 1.06
N LEU A 322 30.19 -6.33 0.99
CA LEU A 322 29.95 -5.48 -0.19
C LEU A 322 30.70 -6.00 -1.41
N ASP A 323 31.97 -6.36 -1.27
CA ASP A 323 32.75 -6.94 -2.36
C ASP A 323 32.15 -8.26 -2.83
N SER A 324 31.78 -9.12 -1.87
CA SER A 324 31.08 -10.38 -2.15
C SER A 324 29.77 -10.12 -2.92
N LEU A 325 28.96 -9.13 -2.52
CA LEU A 325 27.73 -8.78 -3.25
C LEU A 325 28.02 -8.33 -4.68
N ILE A 326 29.02 -7.46 -4.87
CA ILE A 326 29.43 -6.90 -6.17
C ILE A 326 29.96 -7.98 -7.13
N GLU A 327 30.69 -8.96 -6.60
CA GLU A 327 31.24 -10.11 -7.32
C GLU A 327 30.16 -11.17 -7.63
N THR A 328 29.01 -11.13 -6.96
CA THR A 328 27.91 -12.08 -7.21
C THR A 328 27.17 -11.69 -8.48
N ALA A 329 27.06 -12.63 -9.42
CA ALA A 329 26.29 -12.43 -10.65
C ALA A 329 24.79 -12.17 -10.36
N GLU A 330 24.17 -11.34 -11.20
CA GLU A 330 22.77 -10.92 -11.03
C GLU A 330 21.75 -12.08 -11.15
N ASP A 331 22.16 -13.22 -11.69
CA ASP A 331 21.34 -14.43 -11.88
C ASP A 331 21.31 -15.36 -10.65
N ASP A 332 22.01 -15.05 -9.56
CA ASP A 332 21.85 -15.70 -8.24
C ASP A 332 21.14 -14.78 -7.23
N PRO A 333 19.81 -14.60 -7.38
CA PRO A 333 19.05 -13.68 -6.52
C PRO A 333 19.05 -14.11 -5.06
N MET A 334 19.18 -15.41 -4.78
CA MET A 334 19.18 -15.94 -3.42
C MET A 334 20.45 -15.58 -2.65
N LEU A 335 21.64 -15.76 -3.27
CA LEU A 335 22.90 -15.37 -2.63
C LEU A 335 22.99 -13.86 -2.46
N ARG A 336 22.60 -13.09 -3.49
CA ARG A 336 22.53 -11.62 -3.42
C ARG A 336 21.61 -11.18 -2.28
N GLN A 337 20.43 -11.78 -2.14
CA GLN A 337 19.52 -11.46 -1.04
C GLN A 337 20.11 -11.80 0.34
N GLY A 338 20.76 -12.95 0.50
CA GLY A 338 21.44 -13.33 1.74
C GLY A 338 22.55 -12.33 2.13
N LEU A 339 23.37 -11.91 1.17
CA LEU A 339 24.40 -10.90 1.36
C LEU A 339 23.81 -9.53 1.72
N ARG A 340 22.72 -9.11 1.04
CA ARG A 340 22.00 -7.86 1.36
C ARG A 340 21.44 -7.86 2.78
N ILE A 341 20.90 -8.99 3.25
CA ILE A 341 20.46 -9.14 4.65
C ILE A 341 21.65 -9.00 5.61
N ALA A 342 22.77 -9.66 5.32
CA ALA A 342 23.97 -9.54 6.16
C ALA A 342 24.53 -8.10 6.21
N ILE A 343 24.58 -7.41 5.07
CA ILE A 343 24.97 -6.00 4.97
C ILE A 343 24.02 -5.13 5.80
N LYS A 344 22.71 -5.32 5.62
CA LYS A 344 21.67 -4.58 6.36
C LYS A 344 21.84 -4.70 7.87
N GLU A 345 21.98 -5.93 8.37
CA GLU A 345 22.11 -6.17 9.81
C GLU A 345 23.44 -5.63 10.36
N THR A 346 24.53 -5.74 9.60
CA THR A 346 25.83 -5.18 9.98
C THR A 346 25.81 -3.66 9.99
N LEU A 347 25.15 -3.03 9.00
CA LEU A 347 25.10 -1.58 8.87
C LEU A 347 24.36 -0.90 10.03
N ARG A 348 23.36 -1.56 10.65
CA ARG A 348 22.55 -0.98 11.74
C ARG A 348 23.37 -0.48 12.94
N GLY A 349 24.48 -1.14 13.24
CA GLY A 349 25.39 -0.78 14.35
C GLY A 349 26.69 -0.11 13.92
N TRP A 350 26.81 0.29 12.64
CA TRP A 350 28.06 0.81 12.09
C TRP A 350 28.30 2.29 12.46
N PRO A 351 29.53 2.69 12.85
CA PRO A 351 29.84 4.07 13.19
C PRO A 351 29.80 4.98 11.94
N SER A 352 28.96 6.03 12.00
CA SER A 352 28.72 6.93 10.86
C SER A 352 29.98 7.70 10.45
N GLU A 353 30.91 7.97 11.36
CA GLU A 353 32.16 8.70 11.09
C GLU A 353 33.12 7.90 10.21
N ARG A 354 32.96 6.56 10.15
CA ARG A 354 33.79 5.67 9.30
C ARG A 354 33.21 5.47 7.90
N LEU A 355 32.01 5.99 7.60
CA LEU A 355 31.39 5.86 6.27
C LEU A 355 32.26 6.37 5.11
N PRO A 356 32.97 7.52 5.21
CA PRO A 356 33.82 8.00 4.11
C PRO A 356 34.95 7.02 3.75
N GLN A 357 35.47 6.27 4.73
CA GLN A 357 36.52 5.27 4.52
C GLN A 357 35.97 4.03 3.80
N LEU A 358 34.74 3.62 4.14
CA LEU A 358 34.04 2.48 3.53
C LEU A 358 33.63 2.77 2.09
N LEU A 359 33.00 3.92 1.84
CA LEU A 359 32.43 4.27 0.54
C LEU A 359 33.52 4.62 -0.49
N GLY A 360 34.66 5.16 -0.05
CA GLY A 360 35.76 5.55 -0.93
C GLY A 360 35.28 6.42 -2.10
N LYS A 361 35.90 6.27 -3.29
CA LYS A 361 35.43 6.87 -4.56
C LYS A 361 34.68 5.87 -5.46
N ASP A 362 34.38 4.68 -4.96
CA ASP A 362 33.80 3.59 -5.75
C ASP A 362 32.28 3.79 -5.92
N VAL A 363 31.86 4.11 -7.14
CA VAL A 363 30.46 4.38 -7.49
C VAL A 363 29.59 3.13 -7.31
N ARG A 364 30.12 1.94 -7.60
CA ARG A 364 29.34 0.69 -7.54
C ARG A 364 29.08 0.29 -6.08
N ARG A 365 30.08 0.42 -5.21
CA ARG A 365 29.91 0.21 -3.75
C ARG A 365 28.87 1.17 -3.15
N ARG A 366 28.90 2.45 -3.53
CA ARG A 366 27.93 3.44 -3.08
C ARG A 366 26.50 3.09 -3.51
N SER A 367 26.32 2.71 -4.77
CA SER A 367 25.00 2.34 -5.31
C SER A 367 24.42 1.11 -4.61
N GLU A 368 25.22 0.05 -4.44
CA GLU A 368 24.76 -1.18 -3.78
C GLU A 368 24.43 -0.92 -2.30
N LEU A 369 25.30 -0.21 -1.58
CA LEU A 369 25.05 0.10 -0.17
C LEU A 369 23.82 1.00 0.02
N ALA A 370 23.62 2.00 -0.84
CA ALA A 370 22.43 2.85 -0.82
C ALA A 370 21.13 2.04 -1.01
N SER A 371 21.13 1.08 -1.94
CA SER A 371 19.96 0.21 -2.17
C SER A 371 19.60 -0.65 -0.95
N VAL A 372 20.59 -1.02 -0.12
CA VAL A 372 20.37 -1.76 1.14
C VAL A 372 19.95 -0.80 2.26
N ALA A 373 20.51 0.41 2.30
CA ALA A 373 20.26 1.42 3.32
C ALA A 373 18.79 1.89 3.35
N LEU A 374 18.04 1.79 2.25
CA LEU A 374 16.59 2.01 2.22
C LEU A 374 15.83 1.16 3.26
N ALA A 375 16.35 -0.01 3.61
CA ALA A 375 15.78 -0.92 4.61
C ALA A 375 16.38 -0.77 6.02
N VAL A 376 17.22 0.25 6.26
CA VAL A 376 17.96 0.48 7.51
C VAL A 376 17.48 1.79 8.16
N PRO A 377 16.47 1.73 9.06
CA PRO A 377 15.87 2.92 9.68
C PRO A 377 16.73 3.44 10.85
N THR A 378 17.98 3.80 10.59
CA THR A 378 18.95 4.31 11.58
C THR A 378 19.69 5.55 11.06
N GLU A 379 20.38 6.28 11.94
CA GLU A 379 21.18 7.45 11.58
C GLU A 379 22.27 7.14 10.54
N VAL A 380 22.94 5.99 10.68
CA VAL A 380 23.94 5.53 9.71
C VAL A 380 23.32 5.15 8.36
N GLY A 381 22.13 4.56 8.35
CA GLY A 381 21.38 4.29 7.11
C GLY A 381 21.01 5.58 6.38
N ALA A 382 20.53 6.59 7.12
CA ALA A 382 20.27 7.92 6.57
C ALA A 382 21.54 8.60 6.03
N ALA A 383 22.68 8.50 6.73
CA ALA A 383 23.94 9.07 6.27
C ALA A 383 24.42 8.44 4.95
N VAL A 384 24.31 7.11 4.80
CA VAL A 384 24.62 6.42 3.53
C VAL A 384 23.72 6.91 2.39
N LEU A 385 22.42 7.00 2.64
CA LEU A 385 21.46 7.46 1.63
C LEU A 385 21.75 8.91 1.21
N HIS A 386 22.13 9.77 2.15
CA HIS A 386 22.49 11.16 1.87
C HIS A 386 23.72 11.28 0.98
N GLU A 387 24.81 10.57 1.31
CA GLU A 387 26.02 10.52 0.49
C GLU A 387 25.73 10.05 -0.94
N ALA A 388 24.86 9.05 -1.08
CA ALA A 388 24.44 8.55 -2.40
C ALA A 388 23.55 9.57 -3.15
N ALA A 389 22.58 10.16 -2.47
CA ALA A 389 21.61 11.10 -3.04
C ALA A 389 22.24 12.44 -3.46
N ILE A 390 23.30 12.89 -2.78
CA ILE A 390 24.11 14.06 -3.17
C ILE A 390 25.17 13.69 -4.21
N GLY A 391 25.67 12.46 -4.21
CA GLY A 391 26.69 12.06 -5.17
C GLY A 391 26.15 11.72 -6.56
N SER A 392 24.92 11.20 -6.64
CA SER A 392 24.36 10.57 -7.86
C SER A 392 22.84 10.74 -7.95
N ASP A 393 22.27 10.50 -9.14
CA ASP A 393 20.83 10.33 -9.31
C ASP A 393 20.43 8.89 -8.94
N LEU A 394 19.48 8.75 -8.02
CA LEU A 394 18.98 7.45 -7.54
C LEU A 394 17.75 6.97 -8.33
N GLY A 395 17.34 7.69 -9.39
CA GLY A 395 16.17 7.37 -10.20
C GLY A 395 14.90 7.28 -9.34
N GLU A 396 14.14 6.20 -9.51
CA GLU A 396 12.87 5.98 -8.80
C GLU A 396 13.01 5.95 -7.25
N SER A 397 14.20 5.65 -6.74
CA SER A 397 14.46 5.59 -5.28
C SER A 397 14.73 6.95 -4.64
N GLN A 398 14.86 8.03 -5.43
CA GLN A 398 15.26 9.35 -4.95
C GLN A 398 14.32 9.89 -3.86
N VAL A 399 13.00 9.78 -4.06
CA VAL A 399 11.98 10.30 -3.14
C VAL A 399 12.00 9.55 -1.80
N GLU A 400 12.02 8.21 -1.85
CA GLU A 400 12.06 7.39 -0.63
C GLU A 400 13.37 7.57 0.13
N ALA A 401 14.51 7.73 -0.57
CA ALA A 401 15.78 8.02 0.06
C ALA A 401 15.73 9.32 0.89
N TRP A 402 15.25 10.44 0.32
CA TRP A 402 15.14 11.71 1.05
C TRP A 402 14.13 11.66 2.20
N ARG A 403 13.02 10.90 2.07
CA ARG A 403 12.11 10.65 3.19
C ARG A 403 12.81 9.94 4.34
N ARG A 404 13.59 8.89 4.05
CA ARG A 404 14.35 8.11 5.06
C ARG A 404 15.45 8.93 5.71
N ILE A 405 16.15 9.75 4.93
CA ILE A 405 17.15 10.71 5.43
C ILE A 405 16.49 11.64 6.45
N ALA A 406 15.32 12.21 6.13
CA ALA A 406 14.59 13.09 7.03
C ALA A 406 14.02 12.38 8.28
N ALA A 407 13.58 11.13 8.13
CA ALA A 407 13.02 10.34 9.25
C ALA A 407 14.08 9.88 10.26
N HIS A 408 15.31 9.59 9.80
CA HIS A 408 16.31 8.91 10.62
C HIS A 408 17.66 9.65 10.73
N GLY A 409 17.91 10.72 9.98
CA GLY A 409 19.21 11.41 9.95
C GLY A 409 19.59 12.12 11.26
N ALA A 410 20.89 12.29 11.50
CA ALA A 410 21.39 13.06 12.65
C ALA A 410 20.95 14.55 12.57
N PRO A 411 20.79 15.26 13.70
CA PRO A 411 20.33 16.66 13.70
C PRO A 411 21.12 17.59 12.76
N GLU A 412 22.45 17.45 12.74
CA GLU A 412 23.35 18.26 11.89
C GLU A 412 23.11 18.00 10.40
N LEU A 413 22.70 16.78 10.05
CA LEU A 413 22.32 16.42 8.70
C LEU A 413 20.98 17.05 8.31
N LEU A 414 20.01 17.03 9.22
CA LEU A 414 18.67 17.57 9.00
C LEU A 414 18.69 19.09 8.75
N GLU A 415 19.56 19.83 9.47
CA GLU A 415 19.73 21.28 9.30
C GLU A 415 20.27 21.67 7.91
N ARG A 416 20.98 20.76 7.23
CA ARG A 416 21.55 21.00 5.89
C ARG A 416 20.55 20.77 4.76
N LEU A 417 19.57 19.87 4.94
CA LEU A 417 18.63 19.46 3.88
C LEU A 417 17.92 20.64 3.18
N PRO A 418 17.40 21.67 3.89
CA PRO A 418 16.71 22.80 3.25
C PRO A 418 17.62 23.67 2.38
N THR A 419 18.94 23.49 2.43
CA THR A 419 19.91 24.22 1.61
C THR A 419 20.54 23.35 0.53
N GLU A 420 20.83 22.08 0.83
CA GLU A 420 21.50 21.17 -0.10
C GLU A 420 20.57 20.68 -1.22
N ILE A 421 19.33 20.34 -0.90
CA ILE A 421 18.36 19.83 -1.89
C ILE A 421 18.04 20.92 -2.93
N PRO A 422 17.68 22.17 -2.55
CA PRO A 422 17.37 23.20 -3.54
C PRO A 422 18.57 23.59 -4.39
N ALA A 423 19.78 23.58 -3.81
CA ALA A 423 21.00 23.85 -4.56
C ALA A 423 21.30 22.77 -5.62
N ARG A 424 21.02 21.50 -5.30
CA ARG A 424 21.21 20.37 -6.23
C ARG A 424 20.18 20.34 -7.35
N PHE A 425 18.92 20.64 -7.04
CA PHE A 425 17.79 20.51 -7.97
C PHE A 425 17.26 21.88 -8.40
N ALA A 426 18.12 22.90 -8.48
CA ALA A 426 17.74 24.29 -8.73
C ALA A 426 16.91 24.46 -10.01
N ASP A 427 17.24 23.69 -11.05
CA ASP A 427 16.61 23.76 -12.38
C ASP A 427 15.32 22.93 -12.51
N ASP A 428 14.94 22.16 -11.48
CA ASP A 428 13.73 21.31 -11.51
C ASP A 428 12.80 21.57 -10.30
N PRO A 429 11.93 22.60 -10.39
CA PRO A 429 10.95 22.90 -9.35
C PRO A 429 9.96 21.75 -9.08
N GLY A 430 9.71 20.89 -10.08
CA GLY A 430 8.81 19.74 -9.93
C GLY A 430 9.41 18.68 -9.02
N VAL A 431 10.66 18.29 -9.28
CA VAL A 431 11.41 17.38 -8.41
C VAL A 431 11.58 17.99 -7.02
N GLN A 432 11.90 19.28 -6.90
CA GLN A 432 11.98 19.93 -5.59
C GLN A 432 10.67 19.83 -4.79
N PHE A 433 9.51 19.96 -5.43
CA PHE A 433 8.22 19.80 -4.76
C PHE A 433 8.05 18.41 -4.16
N GLU A 434 8.31 17.36 -4.96
CA GLU A 434 8.23 15.97 -4.51
C GLU A 434 9.21 15.68 -3.36
N LEU A 435 10.44 16.19 -3.46
CA LEU A 435 11.45 16.03 -2.42
C LEU A 435 11.10 16.79 -1.14
N LEU A 436 10.55 18.00 -1.24
CA LEU A 436 10.08 18.75 -0.07
C LEU A 436 8.96 17.98 0.65
N ALA A 437 7.99 17.47 -0.09
CA ALA A 437 6.90 16.66 0.45
C ALA A 437 7.42 15.38 1.14
N ALA A 438 8.42 14.72 0.54
CA ALA A 438 9.09 13.55 1.11
C ALA A 438 9.82 13.86 2.41
N VAL A 439 10.62 14.93 2.44
CA VAL A 439 11.32 15.41 3.64
C VAL A 439 10.32 15.79 4.72
N GLN A 440 9.27 16.53 4.39
CA GLN A 440 8.21 16.91 5.31
C GLN A 440 7.55 15.68 5.94
N ARG A 441 7.29 14.62 5.16
CA ARG A 441 6.76 13.35 5.66
C ARG A 441 7.74 12.66 6.60
N GLY A 442 9.02 12.57 6.22
CA GLY A 442 10.05 11.97 7.09
C GLY A 442 10.18 12.69 8.44
N LEU A 443 10.15 14.02 8.45
CA LEU A 443 10.19 14.80 9.69
C LEU A 443 8.97 14.55 10.57
N ARG A 444 7.77 14.42 9.97
CA ARG A 444 6.55 14.05 10.70
C ARG A 444 6.63 12.65 11.28
N ASP A 445 7.19 11.68 10.56
CA ASP A 445 7.40 10.31 11.05
C ASP A 445 8.30 10.31 12.31
N ARG A 446 9.19 11.29 12.43
CA ARG A 446 10.05 11.54 13.60
C ARG A 446 9.38 12.40 14.69
N GLY A 447 8.21 12.96 14.45
CA GLY A 447 7.52 13.88 15.37
C GLY A 447 8.13 15.29 15.41
N LEU A 448 8.94 15.68 14.41
CA LEU A 448 9.51 17.02 14.30
C LEU A 448 8.59 17.96 13.53
N ALA A 449 8.57 19.23 13.94
CA ALA A 449 7.78 20.28 13.29
C ALA A 449 8.43 20.69 11.95
N ALA A 450 7.94 20.11 10.85
CA ALA A 450 8.48 20.37 9.51
C ALA A 450 8.30 21.82 9.02
N ARG A 451 7.28 22.53 9.52
CA ARG A 451 6.94 23.88 9.03
C ARG A 451 8.08 24.89 9.17
N SER A 452 8.67 25.00 10.36
CA SER A 452 9.74 25.99 10.62
C SER A 452 11.01 25.68 9.85
N MET A 453 11.38 24.40 9.74
CA MET A 453 12.62 23.99 9.07
C MET A 453 12.56 24.11 7.54
N LEU A 454 11.37 23.94 6.95
CA LEU A 454 11.18 23.95 5.49
C LEU A 454 10.60 25.27 4.95
N ALA A 455 10.29 26.25 5.81
CA ALA A 455 9.59 27.47 5.41
C ALA A 455 10.33 28.26 4.32
N ASP A 456 11.64 28.46 4.44
CA ASP A 456 12.41 29.27 3.50
C ASP A 456 12.57 28.62 2.13
N TRP A 457 12.85 27.30 2.12
CA TRP A 457 12.86 26.52 0.89
C TRP A 457 11.47 26.53 0.25
N GLY A 458 10.43 26.21 1.01
CA GLY A 458 9.06 26.20 0.52
C GLY A 458 8.59 27.55 0.00
N ARG A 459 9.00 28.67 0.61
CA ARG A 459 8.70 30.02 0.13
C ARG A 459 9.34 30.29 -1.23
N THR A 460 10.62 29.98 -1.36
CA THR A 460 11.35 30.16 -2.63
C THR A 460 10.73 29.32 -3.74
N LEU A 461 10.43 28.06 -3.45
CA LEU A 461 9.83 27.13 -4.39
C LEU A 461 8.40 27.54 -4.77
N ALA A 462 7.55 27.87 -3.81
CA ALA A 462 6.17 28.32 -4.06
C ALA A 462 6.14 29.60 -4.89
N THR A 463 7.03 30.56 -4.61
CA THR A 463 7.18 31.79 -5.41
C THR A 463 7.53 31.45 -6.84
N THR A 464 8.51 30.55 -7.05
CA THR A 464 8.93 30.10 -8.40
C THR A 464 7.80 29.41 -9.15
N LEU A 465 7.04 28.55 -8.47
CA LEU A 465 5.92 27.82 -9.08
C LEU A 465 4.78 28.76 -9.48
N LEU A 466 4.49 29.78 -8.66
CA LEU A 466 3.38 30.74 -8.86
C LEU A 466 3.76 31.98 -9.68
N ASP A 467 5.04 32.21 -10.01
CA ASP A 467 5.46 33.34 -10.81
C ASP A 467 4.92 33.23 -12.26
N GLU A 468 4.04 34.17 -12.62
CA GLU A 468 3.43 34.30 -13.95
C GLU A 468 4.47 34.61 -15.03
N ASN A 469 5.57 35.31 -14.71
CA ASN A 469 6.64 35.58 -15.66
C ASN A 469 7.46 34.33 -15.99
N ALA A 470 7.54 33.37 -15.05
CA ALA A 470 8.06 32.03 -15.32
C ALA A 470 7.05 31.16 -16.11
N ALA A 471 5.77 31.58 -16.21
CA ALA A 471 4.72 30.91 -16.99
C ALA A 471 4.49 31.52 -18.40
N GLN A 472 5.10 32.68 -18.70
CA GLN A 472 4.97 33.35 -20.00
C GLN A 472 5.49 32.54 -21.22
N GLY A 473 6.12 31.40 -20.98
CA GLY A 473 6.58 30.50 -22.01
C GLY A 473 5.66 29.32 -22.31
N GLY A 474 4.60 29.00 -21.56
CA GLY A 474 3.89 27.72 -21.69
C GLY A 474 2.58 27.73 -22.50
N TRP A 475 2.10 26.55 -22.88
CA TRP A 475 0.71 26.38 -23.36
C TRP A 475 -0.27 26.48 -22.18
N THR A 476 -1.42 27.12 -22.39
CA THR A 476 -2.46 27.29 -21.37
C THR A 476 -3.80 26.68 -21.79
N ASN A 477 -4.59 26.22 -20.82
CA ASN A 477 -5.97 25.78 -21.04
C ASN A 477 -6.95 26.63 -20.23
N ALA A 478 -8.07 27.00 -20.84
CA ALA A 478 -9.18 27.68 -20.20
C ALA A 478 -10.51 26.95 -20.47
N PRO A 479 -11.44 26.90 -19.51
CA PRO A 479 -12.76 26.31 -19.73
C PRO A 479 -13.60 27.10 -20.74
N ILE A 480 -14.55 26.44 -21.40
CA ILE A 480 -15.54 27.11 -22.24
C ILE A 480 -16.58 27.82 -21.36
N PRO A 481 -16.85 29.12 -21.56
CA PRO A 481 -17.87 29.83 -20.81
C PRO A 481 -19.24 29.15 -20.96
N GLY A 482 -19.87 28.81 -19.82
CA GLY A 482 -21.19 28.19 -19.79
C GLY A 482 -21.20 26.66 -19.89
N ALA A 483 -20.06 26.02 -20.14
CA ALA A 483 -19.99 24.56 -20.23
C ALA A 483 -20.21 23.86 -18.88
N ALA A 484 -20.78 22.65 -18.93
CA ALA A 484 -21.07 21.84 -17.75
C ALA A 484 -19.82 21.22 -17.13
N ARG A 485 -18.85 20.80 -17.97
CA ARG A 485 -17.52 20.30 -17.58
C ARG A 485 -16.45 21.34 -17.91
N ARG A 486 -15.54 21.57 -16.96
CA ARG A 486 -14.57 22.69 -17.00
C ARG A 486 -13.15 22.30 -16.60
N GLU A 487 -12.92 21.01 -16.45
CA GLU A 487 -11.59 20.43 -16.29
C GLU A 487 -10.82 20.53 -17.61
N ASN A 488 -9.49 20.55 -17.55
CA ASN A 488 -8.67 20.53 -18.76
C ASN A 488 -8.89 19.26 -19.59
N PRO A 489 -9.48 19.34 -20.80
CA PRO A 489 -9.67 18.16 -21.64
C PRO A 489 -8.43 17.80 -22.45
N TRP A 490 -7.44 18.69 -22.52
CA TRP A 490 -6.31 18.55 -23.43
C TRP A 490 -5.22 17.67 -22.84
N THR A 491 -4.92 16.59 -23.55
CA THR A 491 -3.80 15.68 -23.26
C THR A 491 -3.06 15.31 -24.55
N LEU A 492 -1.94 14.60 -24.41
CA LEU A 492 -1.21 14.06 -25.55
C LEU A 492 -1.75 12.68 -25.91
N GLU A 493 -2.03 12.47 -27.20
CA GLU A 493 -2.37 11.18 -27.77
C GLU A 493 -1.57 10.97 -29.05
N ARG A 494 -1.01 9.77 -29.18
CA ARG A 494 -0.26 9.39 -30.37
C ARG A 494 -1.22 9.16 -31.53
N ARG A 495 -1.08 9.95 -32.60
CA ARG A 495 -2.02 9.98 -33.74
C ARG A 495 -1.30 9.93 -35.08
N ARG A 496 -1.95 9.24 -36.02
CA ARG A 496 -1.52 9.17 -37.42
C ARG A 496 -2.07 10.36 -38.21
N SER A 497 -1.21 10.96 -39.03
CA SER A 497 -1.57 11.98 -40.02
C SER A 497 -1.70 11.40 -41.43
N ALA A 498 -2.33 12.16 -42.33
CA ALA A 498 -2.58 11.73 -43.71
C ALA A 498 -1.30 11.49 -44.54
N ASP A 499 -0.16 12.02 -44.13
CA ASP A 499 1.18 11.72 -44.68
C ASP A 499 1.83 10.48 -44.05
N GLU A 500 1.06 9.68 -43.32
CA GLU A 500 1.47 8.43 -42.68
C GLU A 500 2.50 8.56 -41.55
N VAL A 501 2.75 9.77 -41.06
CA VAL A 501 3.57 10.01 -39.87
C VAL A 501 2.73 9.78 -38.61
N GLU A 502 3.33 9.16 -37.59
CA GLU A 502 2.70 8.93 -36.29
C GLU A 502 3.51 9.61 -35.18
N THR A 503 2.88 10.53 -34.47
CA THR A 503 3.49 11.35 -33.42
C THR A 503 2.43 11.80 -32.42
N ASP A 504 2.85 12.42 -31.33
CA ASP A 504 1.93 12.94 -30.33
C ASP A 504 1.24 14.22 -30.83
N PHE A 505 -0.07 14.29 -30.62
CA PHE A 505 -0.93 15.44 -30.87
C PHE A 505 -1.61 15.83 -29.55
N LEU A 506 -1.90 17.11 -29.39
CA LEU A 506 -2.82 17.55 -28.35
C LEU A 506 -4.23 17.18 -28.77
N THR A 507 -5.01 16.58 -27.87
CA THR A 507 -6.34 16.05 -28.14
C THR A 507 -7.26 16.25 -26.95
N THR A 508 -8.55 16.42 -27.20
CA THR A 508 -9.61 16.33 -26.19
C THR A 508 -10.25 14.95 -26.11
N LEU A 509 -10.08 14.12 -27.15
CA LEU A 509 -10.73 12.81 -27.28
C LEU A 509 -10.39 11.84 -26.14
N ALA A 510 -9.13 11.85 -25.70
CA ALA A 510 -8.62 10.88 -24.73
C ALA A 510 -9.23 11.05 -23.31
N VAL A 511 -9.75 12.23 -22.98
CA VAL A 511 -10.50 12.47 -21.73
C VAL A 511 -11.98 12.10 -21.88
N GLY A 512 -12.48 12.07 -23.11
CA GLY A 512 -13.86 11.72 -23.48
C GLY A 512 -14.55 12.82 -24.27
N GLU A 513 -15.44 12.44 -25.19
CA GLU A 513 -16.04 13.35 -26.19
C GLU A 513 -17.00 14.40 -25.62
N SER A 514 -17.44 14.29 -24.37
CA SER A 514 -18.24 15.36 -23.73
C SER A 514 -17.39 16.44 -23.04
N SER A 515 -16.06 16.32 -23.11
CA SER A 515 -15.14 17.23 -22.43
C SER A 515 -14.74 18.37 -23.37
N VAL A 516 -14.91 19.61 -22.89
CA VAL A 516 -14.71 20.83 -23.69
C VAL A 516 -13.67 21.75 -23.06
N GLY A 517 -12.97 22.53 -23.89
CA GLY A 517 -11.90 23.41 -23.41
C GLY A 517 -11.21 24.19 -24.51
N ARG A 518 -10.45 25.21 -24.10
CA ARG A 518 -9.70 26.09 -24.98
C ARG A 518 -8.23 26.02 -24.66
N LEU A 519 -7.46 25.52 -25.60
CA LEU A 519 -6.01 25.51 -25.57
C LEU A 519 -5.46 26.76 -26.25
N ARG A 520 -4.45 27.39 -25.66
CA ARG A 520 -3.78 28.57 -26.19
C ARG A 520 -2.26 28.42 -26.13
N SER A 521 -1.58 28.80 -27.21
CA SER A 521 -0.12 28.74 -27.29
C SER A 521 0.54 29.92 -26.56
N PRO A 522 1.86 29.84 -26.32
CA PRO A 522 2.68 31.01 -26.03
C PRO A 522 2.58 32.07 -27.13
N ARG A 523 3.04 33.29 -26.83
CA ARG A 523 3.23 34.35 -27.83
C ARG A 523 4.31 33.92 -28.83
N PHE A 524 4.07 34.16 -30.12
CA PHE A 524 5.08 34.01 -31.15
C PHE A 524 4.92 35.06 -32.25
N VAL A 525 5.96 35.29 -33.03
CA VAL A 525 5.91 36.22 -34.17
C VAL A 525 5.33 35.50 -35.37
N ALA A 526 4.27 36.05 -35.97
CA ALA A 526 3.63 35.43 -37.12
C ALA A 526 4.61 35.37 -38.31
N ALA A 527 4.77 34.20 -38.91
CA ALA A 527 5.51 34.01 -40.15
C ALA A 527 4.64 34.42 -41.36
N GLU A 528 5.20 34.39 -42.58
CA GLU A 528 4.42 34.63 -43.81
C GLU A 528 3.44 33.48 -44.13
N ARG A 529 3.73 32.29 -43.60
CA ARG A 529 2.89 31.09 -43.66
C ARG A 529 2.88 30.39 -42.30
N PHE A 530 1.76 29.77 -41.98
CA PHE A 530 1.60 28.98 -40.76
C PHE A 530 0.88 27.67 -41.11
N GLU A 531 1.55 26.54 -40.89
CA GLU A 531 1.02 25.19 -41.12
C GLU A 531 0.89 24.44 -39.79
N PHE A 532 -0.14 23.60 -39.69
CA PHE A 532 -0.28 22.63 -38.62
C PHE A 532 -1.18 21.48 -39.07
N TRP A 533 -1.23 20.42 -38.28
CA TRP A 533 -2.05 19.25 -38.54
C TRP A 533 -3.21 19.19 -37.55
N CYS A 534 -4.41 18.87 -38.03
CA CYS A 534 -5.63 18.87 -37.23
C CYS A 534 -6.48 17.63 -37.52
N ALA A 535 -7.04 17.02 -36.47
CA ALA A 535 -8.07 15.98 -36.54
C ALA A 535 -9.26 16.39 -35.66
N GLY A 536 -10.40 15.73 -35.83
CA GLY A 536 -11.57 15.95 -34.98
C GLY A 536 -12.85 16.24 -35.76
N HIS A 537 -13.93 16.46 -35.02
CA HIS A 537 -15.29 16.55 -35.53
C HIS A 537 -16.08 17.71 -34.91
N CYS A 538 -17.21 18.04 -35.52
CA CYS A 538 -18.22 18.99 -35.02
C CYS A 538 -19.60 18.36 -35.21
N GLY A 539 -19.85 17.28 -34.48
CA GLY A 539 -21.00 16.41 -34.65
C GLY A 539 -20.85 15.39 -35.79
N TYR A 540 -21.73 14.39 -35.74
CA TYR A 540 -21.77 13.21 -36.62
C TYR A 540 -21.55 13.54 -38.11
N PRO A 541 -20.58 12.90 -38.80
CA PRO A 541 -20.21 13.18 -40.19
C PRO A 541 -21.37 13.22 -41.20
N ASP A 542 -22.42 12.42 -40.96
CA ASP A 542 -23.61 12.29 -41.80
C ASP A 542 -24.69 13.36 -41.51
N ARG A 543 -24.52 14.18 -40.47
CA ARG A 543 -25.43 15.26 -40.09
C ARG A 543 -24.95 16.64 -40.59
N PRO A 544 -25.88 17.62 -40.69
CA PRO A 544 -25.54 19.00 -41.02
C PRO A 544 -24.45 19.54 -40.10
N PHE A 545 -23.49 20.23 -40.71
CA PHE A 545 -22.33 20.76 -40.02
C PHE A 545 -22.72 21.91 -39.07
N ALA A 546 -22.33 21.81 -37.80
CA ALA A 546 -22.54 22.83 -36.78
C ALA A 546 -21.19 23.19 -36.14
N PRO A 547 -20.54 24.29 -36.56
CA PRO A 547 -19.18 24.63 -36.14
C PRO A 547 -19.14 25.10 -34.68
N LYS A 548 -18.99 24.15 -33.77
CA LYS A 548 -18.70 24.43 -32.35
C LYS A 548 -17.21 24.34 -32.04
N ASN A 549 -16.49 23.47 -32.75
CA ASN A 549 -15.05 23.27 -32.58
C ASN A 549 -14.30 24.01 -33.68
N PHE A 550 -13.22 24.69 -33.33
CA PHE A 550 -12.42 25.47 -34.29
C PHE A 550 -11.02 25.75 -33.76
N VAL A 551 -10.14 26.11 -34.69
CA VAL A 551 -8.76 26.52 -34.46
C VAL A 551 -8.56 27.90 -35.06
N ARG A 552 -7.80 28.77 -34.40
CA ARG A 552 -7.60 30.15 -34.87
C ARG A 552 -6.27 30.73 -34.48
N LEU A 553 -5.89 31.79 -35.18
CA LEU A 553 -4.81 32.69 -34.81
C LEU A 553 -5.42 34.01 -34.32
N ILE A 554 -4.94 34.50 -33.19
CA ILE A 554 -5.37 35.77 -32.60
C ILE A 554 -4.18 36.72 -32.45
N ASP A 555 -4.43 38.03 -32.48
CA ASP A 555 -3.42 39.02 -32.08
C ASP A 555 -3.15 38.90 -30.57
N ALA A 556 -1.86 38.88 -30.19
CA ALA A 556 -1.47 38.64 -28.80
C ALA A 556 -1.82 39.81 -27.85
N ASN A 557 -2.05 41.02 -28.38
CA ASN A 557 -2.24 42.24 -27.59
C ASN A 557 -3.71 42.56 -27.36
N ASP A 558 -4.54 42.48 -28.39
CA ASP A 558 -5.97 42.82 -28.30
C ASP A 558 -6.91 41.61 -28.38
N GLY A 559 -6.39 40.42 -28.70
CA GLY A 559 -7.17 39.19 -28.79
C GLY A 559 -8.10 39.11 -30.01
N SER A 560 -7.97 40.01 -30.98
CA SER A 560 -8.74 39.97 -32.22
C SER A 560 -8.40 38.72 -33.04
N VAL A 561 -9.44 38.10 -33.62
CA VAL A 561 -9.27 36.92 -34.48
C VAL A 561 -8.73 37.35 -35.84
N LEU A 562 -7.59 36.78 -36.23
CA LEU A 562 -6.91 37.07 -37.50
C LEU A 562 -7.30 36.08 -38.60
N ILE A 563 -7.34 34.79 -38.26
CA ILE A 563 -7.75 33.70 -39.15
C ILE A 563 -8.29 32.52 -38.33
N GLU A 564 -9.27 31.79 -38.87
CA GLU A 564 -9.93 30.68 -38.19
C GLU A 564 -10.22 29.55 -39.19
N SER A 565 -10.23 28.30 -38.71
CA SER A 565 -10.62 27.12 -39.47
C SER A 565 -11.31 26.11 -38.57
N THR A 566 -12.21 25.32 -39.14
CA THR A 566 -12.89 24.22 -38.44
C THR A 566 -12.12 22.91 -38.61
N PRO A 567 -12.27 21.92 -37.71
CA PRO A 567 -11.63 20.62 -37.89
C PRO A 567 -12.14 19.90 -39.15
N PRO A 568 -11.36 18.95 -39.70
CA PRO A 568 -11.64 18.34 -40.99
C PRO A 568 -12.78 17.30 -40.98
N ARG A 569 -13.41 17.02 -39.82
CA ARG A 569 -14.37 15.91 -39.63
C ARG A 569 -13.75 14.55 -39.98
N ASN A 570 -12.55 14.33 -39.48
CA ASN A 570 -11.74 13.15 -39.77
C ASN A 570 -10.92 12.74 -38.55
N ASP A 571 -10.82 11.43 -38.31
CA ASP A 571 -10.02 10.85 -37.24
C ASP A 571 -8.52 10.92 -37.57
N VAL A 572 -8.17 10.86 -38.86
CA VAL A 572 -6.79 11.03 -39.33
C VAL A 572 -6.48 12.51 -39.47
N ALA A 573 -5.37 12.95 -38.87
CA ALA A 573 -4.99 14.36 -38.92
C ALA A 573 -4.72 14.82 -40.36
N GLN A 574 -5.36 15.91 -40.76
CA GLN A 574 -5.23 16.56 -42.05
C GLN A 574 -4.38 17.83 -41.91
N ARG A 575 -3.66 18.18 -42.98
CA ARG A 575 -2.82 19.38 -43.03
C ARG A 575 -3.69 20.62 -43.23
N ILE A 576 -3.51 21.64 -42.39
CA ILE A 576 -4.11 22.97 -42.53
C ILE A 576 -2.97 23.96 -42.77
N GLU A 577 -3.11 24.75 -43.83
CA GLU A 577 -2.13 25.77 -44.23
C GLU A 577 -2.83 27.13 -44.27
N TRP A 578 -2.27 28.09 -43.53
CA TRP A 578 -2.72 29.47 -43.49
C TRP A 578 -1.71 30.39 -44.18
N GLU A 579 -2.21 31.24 -45.08
CA GLU A 579 -1.44 32.37 -45.61
C GLU A 579 -1.52 33.52 -44.61
N THR A 580 -0.40 33.78 -43.93
CA THR A 580 -0.33 34.71 -42.79
C THR A 580 0.45 35.99 -43.10
N SER A 581 0.74 36.22 -44.38
CA SER A 581 1.56 37.34 -44.87
C SER A 581 1.01 38.71 -44.48
N ALA A 582 -0.31 38.86 -44.39
CA ALA A 582 -0.96 40.12 -43.97
C ALA A 582 -0.69 40.50 -42.51
N PHE A 583 -0.20 39.57 -41.69
CA PHE A 583 0.09 39.77 -40.28
C PHE A 583 1.49 39.29 -39.88
N ALA A 584 2.36 39.03 -40.87
CA ALA A 584 3.74 38.67 -40.65
C ALA A 584 4.47 39.75 -39.81
N GLY A 585 5.24 39.31 -38.81
CA GLY A 585 5.94 40.21 -37.88
C GLY A 585 5.10 40.70 -36.70
N ARG A 586 3.78 40.46 -36.66
CA ARG A 586 2.96 40.74 -35.46
C ARG A 586 3.16 39.65 -34.40
N GLU A 587 3.05 40.03 -33.14
CA GLU A 587 2.91 39.04 -32.06
C GLU A 587 1.50 38.44 -32.07
N VAL A 588 1.43 37.11 -32.15
CA VAL A 588 0.19 36.35 -32.25
C VAL A 588 0.19 35.19 -31.26
N ARG A 589 -0.99 34.57 -31.09
CA ARG A 589 -1.18 33.30 -30.39
C ARG A 589 -2.05 32.36 -31.22
N PHE A 590 -1.79 31.07 -31.12
CA PHE A 590 -2.63 30.01 -31.67
C PHE A 590 -3.63 29.55 -30.60
N GLU A 591 -4.87 29.30 -31.00
CA GLU A 591 -5.92 28.74 -30.15
C GLU A 591 -6.59 27.53 -30.80
N ALA A 592 -6.85 26.50 -30.00
CA ALA A 592 -7.73 25.39 -30.34
C ALA A 592 -8.90 25.35 -29.35
N ILE A 593 -10.12 25.34 -29.87
CA ILE A 593 -11.35 25.44 -29.09
C ILE A 593 -12.22 24.23 -29.41
N ASP A 594 -12.43 23.41 -28.39
CA ASP A 594 -13.46 22.37 -28.37
C ASP A 594 -14.61 22.84 -27.49
N ALA A 595 -15.78 23.05 -28.08
CA ALA A 595 -16.97 23.55 -27.39
C ALA A 595 -18.22 22.69 -27.66
N ASP A 596 -18.04 21.47 -28.19
CA ASP A 596 -19.14 20.54 -28.40
C ASP A 596 -19.27 19.59 -27.20
N GLU A 597 -20.29 19.77 -26.37
CA GLU A 597 -20.54 18.91 -25.19
C GLU A 597 -21.29 17.61 -25.55
N ALA A 598 -21.47 17.31 -26.85
CA ALA A 598 -22.16 16.11 -27.28
C ALA A 598 -21.36 14.85 -26.91
N GLY A 599 -22.04 13.75 -26.56
CA GLY A 599 -21.35 12.51 -26.16
C GLY A 599 -20.70 11.71 -27.30
N ALA A 600 -20.67 12.23 -28.54
CA ALA A 600 -20.14 11.54 -29.70
C ALA A 600 -19.75 12.51 -30.83
N TYR A 601 -18.64 12.25 -31.54
CA TYR A 601 -18.13 13.07 -32.64
C TYR A 601 -17.93 14.54 -32.26
N ALA A 602 -17.49 14.75 -31.02
CA ALA A 602 -17.35 16.05 -30.37
C ALA A 602 -15.95 16.10 -29.73
N TRP A 603 -14.94 16.28 -30.57
CA TRP A 603 -13.55 16.34 -30.12
C TRP A 603 -12.67 17.07 -31.13
N LEU A 604 -11.51 17.54 -30.67
CA LEU A 604 -10.55 18.29 -31.47
C LEU A 604 -9.12 17.83 -31.15
N SER A 605 -8.26 17.79 -32.17
CA SER A 605 -6.85 17.49 -32.00
C SER A 605 -5.96 18.31 -32.95
N VAL A 606 -4.80 18.76 -32.44
CA VAL A 606 -3.85 19.62 -33.14
C VAL A 606 -2.40 19.25 -32.84
N GLY A 607 -1.51 19.42 -33.81
CA GLY A 607 -0.09 19.11 -33.65
C GLY A 607 0.74 19.48 -34.87
N ARG A 608 2.05 19.18 -34.81
CA ARG A 608 3.00 19.37 -35.93
C ARG A 608 2.98 20.77 -36.55
N PHE A 609 3.16 21.78 -35.70
CA PHE A 609 3.19 23.19 -36.09
C PHE A 609 4.46 23.56 -36.86
N ASP A 610 4.30 24.39 -37.90
CA ASP A 610 5.37 25.04 -38.66
C ASP A 610 5.01 26.52 -38.94
N PRO A 611 5.77 27.52 -38.44
CA PRO A 611 6.95 27.39 -37.60
C PRO A 611 6.67 26.65 -36.28
N LYS A 612 7.69 25.94 -35.78
CA LYS A 612 7.62 25.24 -34.51
C LYS A 612 7.29 26.22 -33.38
N LEU A 613 6.19 25.96 -32.68
CA LEU A 613 5.85 26.67 -31.46
C LEU A 613 6.70 26.13 -30.31
N LEU A 614 7.44 27.02 -29.65
CA LEU A 614 8.34 26.69 -28.54
C LEU A 614 7.84 27.29 -27.22
N PRO A 615 7.90 26.51 -26.11
CA PRO A 615 8.20 25.09 -26.03
C PRO A 615 7.19 24.29 -26.84
N ALA A 616 7.65 23.14 -27.34
CA ALA A 616 6.76 22.21 -28.03
C ALA A 616 5.54 21.95 -27.14
N PRO A 617 4.35 21.76 -27.73
CA PRO A 617 3.16 21.48 -26.94
C PRO A 617 3.39 20.27 -26.02
N GLY A 618 3.58 20.55 -24.73
CA GLY A 618 3.56 19.56 -23.65
C GLY A 618 2.12 19.36 -23.18
N THR A 619 1.91 18.45 -22.23
CA THR A 619 0.64 18.37 -21.52
C THR A 619 0.28 19.75 -20.94
N PRO A 620 -0.89 20.34 -21.25
CA PRO A 620 -1.35 21.62 -20.67
C PRO A 620 -1.54 21.58 -19.13
N SER A 621 -1.22 20.43 -18.51
CA SER A 621 -1.01 20.17 -17.09
C SER A 621 0.01 21.11 -16.43
N ASP A 622 1.07 21.55 -17.12
CA ASP A 622 2.22 22.15 -16.43
C ASP A 622 1.91 23.45 -15.66
N THR A 623 1.10 24.35 -16.21
CA THR A 623 0.76 25.61 -15.53
C THR A 623 -0.23 25.37 -14.38
N ALA A 624 -1.27 24.56 -14.61
CA ALA A 624 -2.26 24.23 -13.59
C ALA A 624 -1.61 23.46 -12.43
N GLU A 625 -0.77 22.48 -12.76
CA GLU A 625 -0.02 21.67 -11.82
C GLU A 625 0.98 22.50 -11.01
N ARG A 626 1.68 23.44 -11.64
CA ARG A 626 2.53 24.40 -10.92
C ARG A 626 1.73 25.20 -9.90
N VAL A 627 0.58 25.74 -10.28
CA VAL A 627 -0.29 26.50 -9.36
C VAL A 627 -0.80 25.63 -8.23
N VAL A 628 -1.25 24.40 -8.53
CA VAL A 628 -1.67 23.42 -7.51
C VAL A 628 -0.53 23.13 -6.54
N ARG A 629 0.68 22.81 -7.04
CA ARG A 629 1.87 22.54 -6.22
C ARG A 629 2.25 23.75 -5.35
N GLY A 630 2.28 24.95 -5.93
CA GLY A 630 2.59 26.18 -5.20
C GLY A 630 1.55 26.49 -4.11
N ALA A 631 0.27 26.32 -4.41
CA ALA A 631 -0.82 26.48 -3.45
C ALA A 631 -0.74 25.46 -2.31
N LEU A 632 -0.45 24.20 -2.61
CA LEU A 632 -0.23 23.16 -1.61
C LEU A 632 0.95 23.50 -0.68
N LEU A 633 2.08 23.97 -1.20
CA LEU A 633 3.22 24.38 -0.38
C LEU A 633 2.85 25.51 0.59
N ILE A 634 2.18 26.56 0.08
CA ILE A 634 1.75 27.69 0.90
C ILE A 634 0.81 27.23 2.01
N ARG A 635 -0.16 26.37 1.70
CA ARG A 635 -1.09 25.79 2.65
C ARG A 635 -0.39 24.97 3.74
N GLU A 636 0.41 23.99 3.34
CA GLU A 636 1.02 23.02 4.25
C GLU A 636 2.05 23.67 5.19
N LEU A 637 2.81 24.64 4.68
CA LEU A 637 3.85 25.35 5.42
C LEU A 637 3.34 26.60 6.13
N GLY A 638 2.12 27.07 5.82
CA GLY A 638 1.52 28.26 6.44
C GLY A 638 2.17 29.57 6.02
N LEU A 639 2.49 29.72 4.73
CA LEU A 639 3.23 30.88 4.18
C LEU A 639 2.30 32.07 3.91
N VAL A 640 1.88 32.75 4.98
CA VAL A 640 0.91 33.86 4.95
C VAL A 640 1.38 35.02 4.04
N ASP A 641 2.68 35.25 3.95
CA ASP A 641 3.31 36.30 3.14
C ASP A 641 3.10 36.11 1.63
N LEU A 642 2.87 34.89 1.16
CA LEU A 642 2.65 34.58 -0.26
C LEU A 642 1.18 34.66 -0.70
N ARG A 643 0.27 35.08 0.20
CA ARG A 643 -1.17 35.14 -0.10
C ARG A 643 -1.52 36.06 -1.28
N SER A 644 -0.78 37.14 -1.51
CA SER A 644 -1.01 38.02 -2.66
C SER A 644 -0.79 37.31 -4.00
N LEU A 645 0.20 36.41 -4.08
CA LEU A 645 0.44 35.60 -5.28
C LEU A 645 -0.72 34.63 -5.53
N LEU A 646 -1.27 34.02 -4.47
CA LEU A 646 -2.46 33.17 -4.60
C LEU A 646 -3.66 33.95 -5.11
N LEU A 647 -3.92 35.15 -4.58
CA LEU A 647 -5.03 36.00 -5.04
C LEU A 647 -4.90 36.35 -6.52
N ALA A 648 -3.69 36.67 -7.01
CA ALA A 648 -3.44 36.90 -8.43
C ALA A 648 -3.84 35.66 -9.29
N GLN A 649 -3.49 34.45 -8.83
CA GLN A 649 -3.92 33.22 -9.51
C GLN A 649 -5.45 33.01 -9.47
N VAL A 650 -6.14 33.41 -8.39
CA VAL A 650 -7.61 33.30 -8.34
C VAL A 650 -8.27 34.33 -9.26
N GLU A 651 -7.67 35.49 -9.49
CA GLU A 651 -8.20 36.53 -10.39
C GLU A 651 -8.00 36.19 -11.88
N GLY A 652 -6.87 35.57 -12.22
CA GLY A 652 -6.47 35.27 -13.61
C GLY A 652 -7.57 34.56 -14.42
N ALA A 653 -7.99 35.16 -15.54
CA ALA A 653 -9.11 34.66 -16.34
C ALA A 653 -8.80 33.32 -17.05
N GLU A 654 -7.53 32.99 -17.27
CA GLU A 654 -7.08 31.84 -18.08
C GLU A 654 -6.63 30.63 -17.25
N ILE A 655 -6.85 30.64 -15.93
CA ILE A 655 -6.41 29.56 -15.04
C ILE A 655 -7.47 28.47 -14.95
N ASP A 656 -7.01 27.23 -15.05
CA ASP A 656 -7.77 25.99 -14.89
C ASP A 656 -8.58 25.96 -13.57
N GLY A 657 -9.75 25.29 -13.60
CA GLY A 657 -10.66 25.26 -12.45
C GLY A 657 -10.09 24.54 -11.22
N GLN A 658 -9.29 23.49 -11.40
CA GLN A 658 -8.62 22.77 -10.32
C GLN A 658 -7.51 23.63 -9.71
N ALA A 659 -6.68 24.27 -10.55
CA ALA A 659 -5.65 25.20 -10.10
C ALA A 659 -6.23 26.37 -9.30
N ARG A 660 -7.33 26.96 -9.80
CA ARG A 660 -8.06 28.03 -9.10
C ARG A 660 -8.61 27.54 -7.77
N THR A 661 -9.22 26.36 -7.74
CA THR A 661 -9.72 25.75 -6.49
C THR A 661 -8.60 25.59 -5.47
N ALA A 662 -7.45 25.04 -5.87
CA ALA A 662 -6.30 24.87 -4.98
C ALA A 662 -5.79 26.22 -4.44
N ALA A 663 -5.73 27.25 -5.26
CA ALA A 663 -5.34 28.60 -4.83
C ALA A 663 -6.34 29.20 -3.82
N VAL A 664 -7.64 29.03 -4.05
CA VAL A 664 -8.70 29.47 -3.12
C VAL A 664 -8.60 28.73 -1.78
N GLU A 665 -8.42 27.41 -1.80
CA GLU A 665 -8.25 26.60 -0.59
C GLU A 665 -6.99 26.99 0.18
N ALA A 666 -5.88 27.27 -0.52
CA ALA A 666 -4.66 27.74 0.11
C ALA A 666 -4.85 29.13 0.74
N CYS A 667 -5.55 30.05 0.07
CA CYS A 667 -5.94 31.35 0.64
C CYS A 667 -6.74 31.20 1.93
N ALA A 668 -7.74 30.31 1.93
CA ALA A 668 -8.58 30.04 3.09
C ALA A 668 -7.82 29.35 4.23
N ALA A 669 -6.74 28.63 3.94
CA ALA A 669 -5.93 27.99 4.96
C ALA A 669 -4.92 28.93 5.62
N VAL A 670 -4.28 29.82 4.86
CA VAL A 670 -3.32 30.79 5.43
C VAL A 670 -4.02 31.95 6.15
N ARG A 671 -5.24 32.29 5.74
CA ARG A 671 -6.14 33.17 6.47
C ARG A 671 -7.49 32.46 6.65
N PRO A 672 -7.68 31.75 7.77
CA PRO A 672 -8.89 30.96 8.05
C PRO A 672 -10.18 31.72 7.77
N ASP A 673 -10.95 31.21 6.80
CA ASP A 673 -12.29 31.68 6.48
C ASP A 673 -13.20 30.46 6.23
N PRO A 674 -14.07 30.10 7.19
CA PRO A 674 -14.94 28.93 7.08
C PRO A 674 -15.87 28.96 5.87
N VAL A 675 -16.28 30.16 5.42
CA VAL A 675 -17.18 30.33 4.28
C VAL A 675 -16.45 30.03 3.00
N VAL A 676 -15.28 30.64 2.82
CA VAL A 676 -14.43 30.41 1.63
C VAL A 676 -13.99 28.95 1.56
N ALA A 677 -13.56 28.37 2.69
CA ALA A 677 -13.17 26.96 2.76
C ALA A 677 -14.33 26.02 2.36
N LEU A 678 -15.55 26.36 2.77
CA LEU A 678 -16.76 25.62 2.43
C LEU A 678 -17.06 25.69 0.93
N ILE A 679 -16.98 26.88 0.31
CA ILE A 679 -17.42 27.11 -1.08
C ILE A 679 -16.28 27.08 -2.13
N ALA A 680 -15.04 26.80 -1.74
CA ALA A 680 -13.86 26.88 -2.60
C ALA A 680 -13.98 26.16 -3.97
N PRO A 681 -14.55 24.95 -4.08
CA PRO A 681 -14.70 24.27 -5.37
C PRO A 681 -15.55 25.04 -6.39
N TRP A 682 -16.56 25.76 -5.91
CA TRP A 682 -17.45 26.54 -6.78
C TRP A 682 -16.85 27.89 -7.16
N ILE A 683 -15.98 28.46 -6.32
CA ILE A 683 -15.15 29.61 -6.70
C ILE A 683 -14.21 29.20 -7.84
N GLY A 684 -13.61 28.01 -7.75
CA GLY A 684 -12.71 27.47 -8.76
C GLY A 684 -13.38 27.11 -10.09
N SER A 685 -14.57 26.50 -10.05
CA SER A 685 -15.25 25.98 -11.25
C SER A 685 -15.86 27.06 -12.15
N GLY A 686 -16.20 28.24 -11.61
CA GLY A 686 -16.87 29.30 -12.37
C GLY A 686 -18.28 28.92 -12.86
N ARG A 687 -18.91 27.91 -12.25
CA ARG A 687 -20.32 27.54 -12.49
C ARG A 687 -21.32 28.66 -12.16
N VAL A 688 -20.88 29.60 -11.33
CA VAL A 688 -21.66 30.70 -10.77
C VAL A 688 -21.37 32.01 -11.49
N GLY A 689 -22.37 32.90 -11.55
CA GLY A 689 -22.32 34.15 -12.33
C GLY A 689 -21.21 35.12 -11.90
N GLU A 690 -20.85 36.04 -12.78
CA GLU A 690 -19.75 37.00 -12.60
C GLU A 690 -19.89 37.83 -11.32
N THR A 691 -21.10 38.29 -10.99
CA THR A 691 -21.38 39.04 -9.75
C THR A 691 -21.03 38.23 -8.50
N TRP A 692 -21.32 36.93 -8.49
CA TRP A 692 -20.98 36.06 -7.36
C TRP A 692 -19.47 35.86 -7.28
N ARG A 693 -18.82 35.64 -8.43
CA ARG A 693 -17.37 35.50 -8.51
C ARG A 693 -16.66 36.74 -7.94
N GLN A 694 -17.11 37.94 -8.30
CA GLN A 694 -16.56 39.20 -7.78
C GLN A 694 -16.75 39.32 -6.26
N ARG A 695 -17.90 38.93 -5.72
CA ARG A 695 -18.12 38.89 -4.26
C ARG A 695 -17.20 37.90 -3.56
N SER A 696 -17.02 36.72 -4.13
CA SER A 696 -16.11 35.69 -3.61
C SER A 696 -14.65 36.14 -3.62
N LEU A 697 -14.22 36.82 -4.69
CA LEU A 697 -12.89 37.43 -4.80
C LEU A 697 -12.69 38.56 -3.78
N ALA A 698 -13.68 39.45 -3.64
CA ALA A 698 -13.64 40.52 -2.66
C ALA A 698 -13.53 39.96 -1.23
N ARG A 699 -14.31 38.92 -0.91
CA ARG A 699 -14.23 38.21 0.38
C ARG A 699 -12.87 37.55 0.57
N LEU A 700 -12.36 36.88 -0.45
CA LEU A 700 -11.03 36.28 -0.43
C LEU A 700 -9.94 37.31 -0.15
N ALA A 701 -10.07 38.54 -0.64
CA ALA A 701 -9.13 39.62 -0.40
C ALA A 701 -9.29 40.23 1.00
N SER A 702 -10.51 40.59 1.41
CA SER A 702 -10.82 41.31 2.66
C SER A 702 -10.84 40.41 3.90
N GLY A 703 -11.22 39.14 3.75
CA GLY A 703 -11.48 38.20 4.83
C GLY A 703 -12.82 38.41 5.56
N PRO A 704 -13.01 37.72 6.71
CA PRO A 704 -14.10 37.93 7.67
C PRO A 704 -14.36 39.40 8.00
N ALA A 705 -15.63 39.79 8.03
CA ALA A 705 -16.02 41.10 8.54
C ALA A 705 -15.86 41.10 10.07
N GLU A 706 -15.44 42.23 10.63
CA GLU A 706 -15.21 42.36 12.07
C GLU A 706 -16.53 42.44 12.86
N GLU A 707 -17.57 43.03 12.27
CA GLU A 707 -18.89 43.15 12.87
C GLU A 707 -19.76 41.92 12.57
N GLN A 708 -20.40 41.38 13.61
CA GLN A 708 -21.19 40.13 13.53
C GLN A 708 -22.36 40.20 12.54
N ASP A 709 -23.07 41.33 12.50
CA ASP A 709 -24.22 41.52 11.61
C ASP A 709 -23.77 41.61 10.15
N ALA A 710 -22.71 42.38 9.89
CA ALA A 710 -22.09 42.49 8.56
C ALA A 710 -21.52 41.14 8.08
N GLU A 711 -20.92 40.36 8.98
CA GLU A 711 -20.42 39.01 8.68
C GLU A 711 -21.56 38.05 8.33
N THR A 712 -22.68 38.13 9.07
CA THR A 712 -23.88 37.32 8.82
C THR A 712 -24.49 37.66 7.45
N GLU A 713 -24.55 38.94 7.10
CA GLU A 713 -25.05 39.39 5.80
C GLU A 713 -24.09 38.97 4.65
N ALA A 714 -22.78 39.13 4.83
CA ALA A 714 -21.78 38.71 3.86
C ALA A 714 -21.83 37.20 3.58
N ARG A 715 -22.00 36.38 4.63
CA ARG A 715 -22.22 34.92 4.53
C ARG A 715 -23.41 34.59 3.65
N ARG A 716 -24.56 35.20 3.94
CA ARG A 716 -25.82 35.00 3.19
C ARG A 716 -25.66 35.41 1.73
N ALA A 717 -25.02 36.55 1.47
CA ALA A 717 -24.81 37.07 0.12
C ALA A 717 -23.94 36.17 -0.77
N LEU A 718 -23.14 35.26 -0.18
CA LEU A 718 -22.34 34.26 -0.87
C LEU A 718 -23.05 32.90 -0.95
N ILE A 719 -23.59 32.39 0.15
CA ILE A 719 -24.12 31.03 0.19
C ILE A 719 -25.51 30.93 -0.47
N ASP A 720 -26.40 31.88 -0.21
CA ASP A 720 -27.79 31.77 -0.68
C ASP A 720 -27.90 31.75 -2.22
N PRO A 721 -27.16 32.58 -2.99
CA PRO A 721 -27.16 32.49 -4.45
C PRO A 721 -26.49 31.22 -4.97
N LEU A 722 -25.48 30.70 -4.26
CA LEU A 722 -24.81 29.45 -4.63
C LEU A 722 -25.81 28.28 -4.54
N LEU A 723 -26.52 28.15 -3.43
CA LEU A 723 -27.49 27.07 -3.20
C LEU A 723 -28.58 26.98 -4.27
N VAL A 724 -28.98 28.13 -4.84
CA VAL A 724 -29.97 28.19 -5.93
C VAL A 724 -29.44 27.49 -7.20
N SER A 725 -28.13 27.46 -7.40
CA SER A 725 -27.48 26.83 -8.56
C SER A 725 -27.04 25.39 -8.35
N LEU A 726 -26.99 24.89 -7.10
CA LEU A 726 -26.47 23.57 -6.79
C LEU A 726 -27.52 22.47 -6.95
N ASP A 727 -27.17 21.39 -7.64
CA ASP A 727 -27.98 20.15 -7.66
C ASP A 727 -27.87 19.36 -6.34
N ALA A 728 -28.63 18.27 -6.20
CA ALA A 728 -28.62 17.46 -4.98
C ALA A 728 -27.25 16.85 -4.64
N THR A 729 -26.46 16.48 -5.64
CA THR A 729 -25.12 15.88 -5.43
C THR A 729 -24.16 16.94 -4.92
N GLU A 730 -24.22 18.14 -5.50
CA GLU A 730 -23.43 19.28 -5.07
C GLU A 730 -23.83 19.81 -3.69
N GLN A 731 -25.13 19.84 -3.38
CA GLN A 731 -25.61 20.15 -2.03
C GLN A 731 -25.12 19.12 -1.00
N GLY A 732 -25.07 17.84 -1.37
CA GLY A 732 -24.44 16.79 -0.56
C GLY A 732 -22.95 17.05 -0.35
N THR A 733 -22.23 17.45 -1.42
CA THR A 733 -20.81 17.82 -1.35
C THR A 733 -20.57 19.04 -0.43
N LEU A 734 -21.44 20.05 -0.50
CA LEU A 734 -21.41 21.21 0.38
C LEU A 734 -21.60 20.79 1.84
N ALA A 735 -22.58 19.92 2.10
CA ALA A 735 -22.82 19.39 3.44
C ALA A 735 -21.61 18.60 3.98
N GLU A 736 -21.03 17.69 3.19
CA GLU A 736 -19.85 16.91 3.57
C GLU A 736 -18.63 17.80 3.89
N ARG A 737 -18.46 18.91 3.17
CA ARG A 737 -17.42 19.91 3.47
C ARG A 737 -17.74 20.69 4.74
N GLY A 738 -19.00 21.03 5.00
CA GLY A 738 -19.41 21.77 6.19
C GLY A 738 -19.12 21.00 7.49
N VAL A 739 -19.32 19.67 7.50
CA VAL A 739 -19.02 18.83 8.67
C VAL A 739 -17.52 18.55 8.88
N ALA A 740 -16.63 19.22 8.15
CA ALA A 740 -15.19 19.18 8.40
C ALA A 740 -14.76 20.10 9.57
N SER A 741 -15.61 21.03 10.00
CA SER A 741 -15.33 21.98 11.09
C SER A 741 -16.58 22.35 11.88
N ALA A 742 -16.44 22.81 13.12
CA ALA A 742 -17.56 23.25 13.94
C ALA A 742 -18.25 24.49 13.35
N GLU A 743 -17.47 25.42 12.79
CA GLU A 743 -17.97 26.61 12.12
C GLU A 743 -18.73 26.27 10.84
N GLY A 744 -18.24 25.29 10.07
CA GLY A 744 -18.94 24.77 8.90
C GLY A 744 -20.26 24.10 9.27
N LEU A 745 -20.29 23.30 10.35
CA LEU A 745 -21.54 22.71 10.84
C LEU A 745 -22.54 23.79 11.28
N ALA A 746 -22.08 24.84 11.98
CA ALA A 746 -22.96 25.94 12.38
C ALA A 746 -23.62 26.63 11.17
N LEU A 747 -22.88 26.79 10.06
CA LEU A 747 -23.44 27.28 8.81
C LEU A 747 -24.50 26.32 8.24
N LEU A 748 -24.26 25.00 8.25
CA LEU A 748 -25.26 24.03 7.78
C LEU A 748 -26.54 24.04 8.63
N VAL A 749 -26.40 24.18 9.94
CA VAL A 749 -27.53 24.29 10.88
C VAL A 749 -28.40 25.51 10.57
N ASP A 750 -27.81 26.69 10.34
CA ASP A 750 -28.56 27.90 9.88
C ASP A 750 -29.31 27.63 8.56
N LEU A 751 -28.65 26.96 7.60
CA LEU A 751 -29.26 26.67 6.31
C LEU A 751 -30.43 25.67 6.41
N TRP A 752 -30.32 24.64 7.26
CA TRP A 752 -31.40 23.69 7.52
C TRP A 752 -32.57 24.34 8.24
N GLU A 753 -32.29 25.14 9.27
CA GLU A 753 -33.30 25.88 10.02
C GLU A 753 -34.10 26.81 9.10
N ARG A 754 -33.42 27.51 8.19
CA ARG A 754 -34.04 28.39 7.19
C ARG A 754 -34.62 27.65 5.98
N GLY A 755 -34.51 26.33 5.92
CA GLY A 755 -35.01 25.52 4.80
C GLY A 755 -34.34 25.81 3.46
N ARG A 756 -33.10 26.31 3.47
CA ARG A 756 -32.31 26.65 2.27
C ARG A 756 -31.53 25.44 1.75
N LEU A 757 -31.19 24.52 2.65
CA LEU A 757 -30.55 23.25 2.34
C LEU A 757 -31.44 22.09 2.77
N SER A 758 -31.45 21.01 1.98
CA SER A 758 -32.20 19.80 2.32
C SER A 758 -31.62 19.08 3.54
N THR A 759 -32.49 18.61 4.44
CA THR A 759 -32.09 17.78 5.59
C THR A 759 -31.85 16.32 5.22
N ARG A 760 -32.08 15.91 3.97
CA ARG A 760 -31.97 14.49 3.53
C ARG A 760 -30.62 13.85 3.80
N MET A 761 -29.53 14.63 3.82
CA MET A 761 -28.20 14.13 4.19
C MET A 761 -28.14 13.57 5.62
N LEU A 762 -29.03 14.00 6.52
CA LEU A 762 -29.14 13.46 7.88
C LEU A 762 -29.65 12.00 7.90
N GLY A 763 -30.18 11.50 6.78
CA GLY A 763 -30.50 10.08 6.59
C GLY A 763 -29.27 9.22 6.27
N ASN A 764 -28.16 9.81 5.82
CA ASN A 764 -26.91 9.10 5.59
C ASN A 764 -26.20 8.87 6.93
N ARG A 765 -26.00 7.59 7.28
CA ARG A 765 -25.42 7.21 8.57
C ARG A 765 -24.01 7.76 8.79
N GLN A 766 -23.15 7.67 7.77
CA GLN A 766 -21.77 8.14 7.86
C GLN A 766 -21.71 9.66 8.04
N PHE A 767 -22.56 10.40 7.32
CA PHE A 767 -22.67 11.84 7.46
C PHE A 767 -23.16 12.22 8.86
N LEU A 768 -24.23 11.59 9.34
CA LEU A 768 -24.84 11.86 10.64
C LEU A 768 -23.85 11.61 11.78
N ASP A 769 -23.10 10.51 11.74
CA ASP A 769 -22.10 10.18 12.75
C ASP A 769 -21.02 11.28 12.81
N ARG A 770 -20.57 11.80 11.66
CA ARG A 770 -19.62 12.91 11.58
C ARG A 770 -20.21 14.23 12.11
N ALA A 771 -21.42 14.59 11.69
CA ALA A 771 -22.09 15.81 12.12
C ALA A 771 -22.29 15.81 13.65
N THR A 772 -22.80 14.72 14.20
CA THR A 772 -23.09 14.57 15.63
C THR A 772 -21.82 14.60 16.49
N ALA A 773 -20.70 14.06 15.97
CA ALA A 773 -19.42 14.03 16.66
C ALA A 773 -18.86 15.43 16.97
N ILE A 774 -19.10 16.41 16.08
CA ILE A 774 -18.62 17.79 16.25
C ILE A 774 -19.71 18.77 16.72
N ALA A 775 -20.98 18.35 16.69
CA ALA A 775 -22.11 19.17 17.14
C ALA A 775 -22.09 19.43 18.65
N ASP A 776 -22.47 20.64 19.04
CA ASP A 776 -22.78 20.98 20.43
C ASP A 776 -24.14 20.38 20.87
N PRO A 777 -24.48 20.39 22.18
CA PRO A 777 -25.72 19.79 22.67
C PRO A 777 -27.01 20.37 22.04
N ALA A 778 -27.05 21.67 21.74
CA ALA A 778 -28.23 22.30 21.14
C ALA A 778 -28.36 21.90 19.67
N GLN A 779 -27.25 21.92 18.94
CA GLN A 779 -27.19 21.46 17.55
C GLN A 779 -27.56 19.99 17.41
N ARG A 780 -27.11 19.12 18.33
CA ARG A 780 -27.50 17.70 18.33
C ARG A 780 -29.01 17.53 18.45
N GLN A 781 -29.65 18.27 19.35
CA GLN A 781 -31.09 18.20 19.51
C GLN A 781 -31.84 18.67 18.25
N GLN A 782 -31.35 19.73 17.59
CA GLN A 782 -31.92 20.21 16.32
C GLN A 782 -31.78 19.15 15.21
N ILE A 783 -30.59 18.55 15.08
CA ILE A 783 -30.29 17.50 14.10
C ILE A 783 -31.17 16.27 14.32
N GLU A 784 -31.30 15.79 15.56
CA GLU A 784 -32.19 14.67 15.91
C GLU A 784 -33.66 14.99 15.55
N GLY A 785 -34.10 16.22 15.82
CA GLY A 785 -35.41 16.73 15.44
C GLY A 785 -35.65 16.62 13.93
N TRP A 786 -34.75 17.15 13.11
CA TRP A 786 -34.87 17.07 11.65
C TRP A 786 -34.75 15.65 11.12
N GLN A 787 -33.90 14.81 11.71
CA GLN A 787 -33.75 13.41 11.33
C GLN A 787 -35.06 12.64 11.53
N SER A 788 -35.77 12.89 12.63
CA SER A 788 -37.06 12.22 12.92
C SER A 788 -38.17 12.58 11.93
N LEU A 789 -38.02 13.68 11.20
CA LEU A 789 -39.00 14.20 10.23
C LEU A 789 -38.67 13.81 8.78
N LEU A 790 -37.61 13.03 8.55
CA LEU A 790 -37.19 12.66 7.19
C LEU A 790 -38.22 11.73 6.53
N PRO A 791 -38.67 12.03 5.29
CA PRO A 791 -39.46 11.09 4.52
C PRO A 791 -38.61 9.88 4.10
N PRO A 792 -39.22 8.71 3.84
CA PRO A 792 -38.53 7.56 3.25
C PRO A 792 -37.89 7.93 1.90
N LEU A 793 -36.71 7.37 1.61
CA LEU A 793 -36.03 7.59 0.34
C LEU A 793 -36.84 6.96 -0.81
N ASP A 794 -37.45 7.79 -1.67
CA ASP A 794 -38.15 7.29 -2.87
C ASP A 794 -37.14 7.06 -4.01
N GLU A 795 -36.57 5.86 -4.04
CA GLU A 795 -35.65 5.41 -5.10
C GLU A 795 -36.27 5.54 -6.51
N ALA A 796 -37.60 5.47 -6.64
CA ALA A 796 -38.28 5.61 -7.93
C ALA A 796 -38.23 7.05 -8.46
N ILE A 797 -38.30 8.05 -7.59
CA ILE A 797 -38.13 9.46 -7.97
C ILE A 797 -36.69 9.72 -8.45
N ALA A 798 -35.69 9.15 -7.77
CA ALA A 798 -34.29 9.28 -8.17
C ALA A 798 -34.02 8.68 -9.57
N MET A 799 -34.59 7.51 -9.85
CA MET A 799 -34.49 6.85 -11.15
C MET A 799 -35.22 7.66 -12.24
N THR A 800 -36.42 8.17 -11.93
CA THR A 800 -37.17 9.05 -12.84
C THR A 800 -36.39 10.32 -13.17
N LEU A 801 -35.75 10.95 -12.20
CA LEU A 801 -34.91 12.14 -12.41
C LEU A 801 -33.79 11.86 -13.41
N ALA A 802 -33.05 10.76 -13.22
CA ALA A 802 -31.97 10.36 -14.12
C ALA A 802 -32.48 10.11 -15.55
N ASP A 803 -33.57 9.34 -15.68
CA ASP A 803 -34.17 9.00 -16.98
C ASP A 803 -34.64 10.25 -17.73
N ARG A 804 -35.32 11.19 -17.06
CA ARG A 804 -35.83 12.42 -17.68
C ARG A 804 -34.71 13.37 -18.10
N ARG A 805 -33.65 13.49 -17.30
CA ARG A 805 -32.47 14.30 -17.65
C ARG A 805 -31.78 13.76 -18.89
N GLU A 806 -31.58 12.44 -18.95
CA GLU A 806 -30.93 11.81 -20.11
C GLU A 806 -31.79 11.92 -21.37
N ALA A 807 -33.11 11.74 -21.23
CA ALA A 807 -34.06 11.95 -22.31
C ALA A 807 -34.02 13.39 -22.86
N PHE A 808 -33.86 14.39 -21.98
CA PHE A 808 -33.70 15.79 -22.39
C PHE A 808 -32.37 16.03 -23.12
N ARG A 809 -31.24 15.54 -22.57
CA ARG A 809 -29.92 15.74 -23.20
C ARG A 809 -29.81 15.09 -24.58
N SER A 810 -30.44 13.93 -24.75
CA SER A 810 -30.40 13.18 -26.01
C SER A 810 -31.34 13.71 -27.09
N ARG A 811 -32.56 14.15 -26.74
CA ARG A 811 -33.60 14.54 -27.71
C ARG A 811 -33.93 16.03 -27.73
N GLY A 812 -33.59 16.78 -26.68
CA GLY A 812 -33.98 18.17 -26.48
C GLY A 812 -35.48 18.37 -26.21
N GLY A 813 -35.93 19.62 -26.30
CA GLY A 813 -37.33 20.03 -26.18
C GLY A 813 -37.61 21.32 -26.97
N SER A 814 -38.89 21.62 -27.18
CA SER A 814 -39.35 22.85 -27.85
C SER A 814 -39.78 23.89 -26.82
N SER A 815 -39.03 24.99 -26.73
CA SER A 815 -39.36 26.14 -25.87
C SER A 815 -40.75 26.73 -26.16
N GLN A 816 -41.16 26.78 -27.43
CA GLN A 816 -42.49 27.28 -27.81
C GLN A 816 -43.62 26.41 -27.24
N ARG A 817 -43.51 25.07 -27.34
CA ARG A 817 -44.52 24.16 -26.76
C ARG A 817 -44.45 24.14 -25.24
N GLY A 818 -43.26 24.29 -24.68
CA GLY A 818 -43.05 24.41 -23.24
C GLY A 818 -43.77 25.61 -22.62
N ALA A 819 -43.85 26.73 -23.35
CA ALA A 819 -44.63 27.89 -22.92
C ALA A 819 -46.13 27.57 -22.76
N GLU A 820 -46.69 26.72 -23.64
CA GLU A 820 -48.08 26.27 -23.55
C GLU A 820 -48.29 25.34 -22.34
N VAL A 821 -47.33 24.44 -22.07
CA VAL A 821 -47.35 23.55 -20.89
C VAL A 821 -47.27 24.38 -19.61
N PHE A 822 -46.39 25.39 -19.56
CA PHE A 822 -46.28 26.33 -18.44
C PHE A 822 -47.62 27.03 -18.17
N GLY A 823 -48.28 27.54 -19.22
CA GLY A 823 -49.58 28.20 -19.10
C GLY A 823 -50.67 27.31 -18.49
N LYS A 824 -50.63 26.01 -18.78
CA LYS A 824 -51.62 25.04 -18.27
C LYS A 824 -51.35 24.59 -16.83
N HIS A 825 -50.09 24.35 -16.48
CA HIS A 825 -49.74 23.63 -15.25
C HIS A 825 -49.02 24.48 -14.19
N CYS A 826 -48.37 25.57 -14.58
CA CYS A 826 -47.50 26.35 -13.69
C CYS A 826 -48.04 27.75 -13.41
N ALA A 827 -48.71 28.38 -14.39
CA ALA A 827 -49.16 29.77 -14.31
C ALA A 827 -50.20 30.06 -13.22
N ALA A 828 -50.87 29.03 -12.70
CA ALA A 828 -51.81 29.15 -11.57
C ALA A 828 -51.11 29.56 -10.26
N CYS A 829 -49.81 29.25 -10.13
CA CYS A 829 -49.05 29.51 -8.92
C CYS A 829 -47.81 30.38 -9.16
N HIS A 830 -47.19 30.29 -10.34
CA HIS A 830 -45.93 30.95 -10.67
C HIS A 830 -46.10 32.02 -11.74
N GLN A 831 -45.20 33.01 -11.71
CA GLN A 831 -45.17 34.12 -12.64
C GLN A 831 -43.85 34.16 -13.42
N ILE A 832 -43.93 34.44 -14.72
CA ILE A 832 -42.79 34.75 -15.63
C ILE A 832 -43.17 35.97 -16.47
N ALA A 833 -42.28 36.96 -16.58
CA ALA A 833 -42.49 38.18 -17.34
C ALA A 833 -43.83 38.88 -17.04
N GLY A 834 -44.26 38.84 -15.77
CA GLY A 834 -45.53 39.40 -15.32
C GLY A 834 -46.78 38.56 -15.62
N GLN A 835 -46.67 37.41 -16.29
CA GLN A 835 -47.79 36.51 -16.59
C GLN A 835 -47.87 35.34 -15.61
N GLY A 836 -49.05 35.08 -15.06
CA GLY A 836 -49.29 34.06 -14.02
C GLY A 836 -49.60 34.65 -12.64
N ALA A 837 -49.70 33.80 -11.62
CA ALA A 837 -49.97 34.20 -10.23
C ALA A 837 -48.68 34.29 -9.39
N VAL A 838 -48.78 34.94 -8.22
CA VAL A 838 -47.68 35.08 -7.25
C VAL A 838 -48.04 34.33 -5.97
N VAL A 839 -48.26 33.02 -6.10
CA VAL A 839 -48.49 32.11 -4.96
C VAL A 839 -47.18 31.42 -4.59
N GLY A 840 -46.52 30.83 -5.59
CA GLY A 840 -45.15 30.35 -5.50
C GLY A 840 -44.13 31.42 -5.90
N PRO A 841 -42.83 31.10 -5.84
CA PRO A 841 -41.77 32.02 -6.27
C PRO A 841 -41.93 32.43 -7.75
N GLN A 842 -41.52 33.64 -8.06
CA GLN A 842 -41.39 34.08 -9.46
C GLN A 842 -40.27 33.28 -10.14
N LEU A 843 -40.46 32.96 -11.42
CA LEU A 843 -39.57 32.09 -12.19
C LEU A 843 -38.76 32.84 -13.26
N ASP A 844 -38.78 34.17 -13.24
CA ASP A 844 -37.84 34.98 -14.02
C ASP A 844 -36.39 34.63 -13.66
N GLY A 845 -35.57 34.32 -14.66
CA GLY A 845 -34.18 33.88 -14.44
C GLY A 845 -34.00 32.43 -14.00
N VAL A 846 -35.07 31.62 -13.90
CA VAL A 846 -34.98 30.23 -13.41
C VAL A 846 -34.05 29.34 -14.24
N GLY A 847 -33.83 29.68 -15.52
CA GLY A 847 -32.93 28.93 -16.40
C GLY A 847 -31.47 28.94 -15.96
N LEU A 848 -31.07 29.87 -15.10
CA LEU A 848 -29.72 29.92 -14.50
C LEU A 848 -29.45 28.75 -13.55
N ARG A 849 -30.49 28.04 -13.08
CA ARG A 849 -30.34 26.85 -12.23
C ARG A 849 -29.81 25.62 -13.00
N GLY A 850 -29.93 25.62 -14.32
CA GLY A 850 -29.56 24.47 -15.15
C GLY A 850 -30.51 23.27 -15.00
N LEU A 851 -30.31 22.26 -15.86
CA LEU A 851 -31.23 21.11 -15.97
C LEU A 851 -31.29 20.26 -14.69
N GLU A 852 -30.14 20.02 -14.05
CA GLU A 852 -30.06 19.17 -12.88
C GLU A 852 -30.96 19.70 -11.76
N ARG A 853 -30.78 20.97 -11.40
CA ARG A 853 -31.55 21.58 -10.32
C ARG A 853 -33.01 21.82 -10.71
N LEU A 854 -33.28 22.26 -11.94
CA LEU A 854 -34.64 22.53 -12.40
C LEU A 854 -35.52 21.26 -12.40
N SER A 855 -34.96 20.13 -12.85
CA SER A 855 -35.70 18.86 -12.87
C SER A 855 -35.99 18.33 -11.46
N GLU A 856 -35.10 18.58 -10.49
CA GLU A 856 -35.37 18.31 -9.07
C GLU A 856 -36.52 19.15 -8.53
N ASP A 857 -36.48 20.47 -8.76
CA ASP A 857 -37.52 21.38 -8.28
C ASP A 857 -38.92 20.99 -8.83
N LEU A 858 -38.97 20.45 -10.04
CA LEU A 858 -40.23 20.04 -10.70
C LEU A 858 -40.71 18.64 -10.30
N LEU A 859 -39.82 17.66 -10.25
CA LEU A 859 -40.18 16.25 -10.06
C LEU A 859 -40.13 15.81 -8.58
N ASP A 860 -39.45 16.57 -7.72
CA ASP A 860 -39.27 16.30 -6.30
C ASP A 860 -39.38 17.62 -5.49
N PRO A 861 -40.53 18.31 -5.55
CA PRO A 861 -40.69 19.66 -4.99
C PRO A 861 -40.54 19.72 -3.47
N ASN A 862 -40.65 18.57 -2.79
CA ASN A 862 -40.48 18.45 -1.33
C ASN A 862 -39.01 18.30 -0.92
N ARG A 863 -38.07 18.17 -1.86
CA ARG A 863 -36.64 18.02 -1.58
C ARG A 863 -36.03 19.24 -0.89
N ASN A 864 -36.39 20.45 -1.30
CA ASN A 864 -35.87 21.70 -0.74
C ASN A 864 -36.96 22.77 -0.72
N VAL A 865 -37.59 22.95 0.44
CA VAL A 865 -38.70 23.91 0.62
C VAL A 865 -38.26 25.05 1.54
N ASP A 866 -38.09 26.22 0.94
CA ASP A 866 -37.82 27.46 1.67
C ASP A 866 -38.97 27.73 2.65
N VAL A 867 -38.62 28.18 3.86
CA VAL A 867 -39.58 28.43 4.94
C VAL A 867 -40.70 29.40 4.51
N ALA A 868 -40.40 30.35 3.63
CA ALA A 868 -41.40 31.28 3.11
C ALA A 868 -42.49 30.60 2.25
N PHE A 869 -42.24 29.41 1.74
CA PHE A 869 -43.14 28.63 0.88
C PHE A 869 -43.60 27.31 1.53
N ARG A 870 -43.48 27.19 2.86
CA ARG A 870 -44.08 26.09 3.62
C ARG A 870 -45.53 26.44 3.98
N PRO A 871 -46.53 25.65 3.56
CA PRO A 871 -47.92 25.91 3.92
C PRO A 871 -48.12 25.70 5.43
N THR A 872 -49.02 26.47 6.01
CA THR A 872 -49.46 26.31 7.40
C THR A 872 -50.72 25.46 7.43
N ILE A 873 -50.70 24.43 8.27
CA ILE A 873 -51.87 23.63 8.59
C ILE A 873 -52.55 24.27 9.81
N VAL A 874 -53.81 24.61 9.65
CA VAL A 874 -54.66 25.27 10.65
C VAL A 874 -55.81 24.33 10.98
N GLU A 875 -55.96 23.99 12.25
CA GLU A 875 -57.13 23.29 12.79
C GLU A 875 -58.05 24.32 13.44
N THR A 876 -59.32 24.32 13.04
CA THR A 876 -60.33 25.26 13.53
C THR A 876 -61.28 24.60 14.54
N GLU A 877 -61.97 25.42 15.35
CA GLU A 877 -62.90 24.96 16.39
C GLU A 877 -64.06 24.11 15.85
N ASP A 878 -64.42 24.30 14.57
CA ASP A 878 -65.45 23.52 13.87
C ASP A 878 -64.96 22.14 13.40
N GLY A 879 -63.69 21.80 13.69
CA GLY A 879 -63.05 20.53 13.32
C GLY A 879 -62.49 20.50 11.91
N SER A 880 -62.47 21.62 11.18
CA SER A 880 -61.86 21.70 9.85
C SER A 880 -60.33 21.76 9.93
N THR A 881 -59.65 21.07 9.01
CA THR A 881 -58.20 21.19 8.80
C THR A 881 -57.97 21.92 7.48
N LEU A 882 -57.43 23.13 7.56
CA LEU A 882 -57.11 23.98 6.41
C LEU A 882 -55.60 23.96 6.17
N SER A 883 -55.18 23.99 4.92
CA SER A 883 -53.76 24.03 4.55
C SER A 883 -53.53 25.04 3.43
N GLY A 884 -52.56 25.93 3.61
CA GLY A 884 -52.21 26.93 2.60
C GLY A 884 -51.08 27.85 3.04
N LEU A 885 -50.55 28.65 2.11
CA LEU A 885 -49.54 29.67 2.39
C LEU A 885 -50.17 30.91 3.00
N ILE A 886 -49.58 31.45 4.05
CA ILE A 886 -50.05 32.70 4.66
C ILE A 886 -49.73 33.85 3.70
N ARG A 887 -50.75 34.42 3.07
CA ARG A 887 -50.63 35.60 2.19
C ARG A 887 -50.65 36.90 2.97
N SER A 888 -51.46 36.96 4.02
CA SER A 888 -51.53 38.10 4.93
C SER A 888 -52.14 37.67 6.27
N GLU A 889 -51.66 38.26 7.36
CA GLU A 889 -52.22 38.08 8.70
C GLU A 889 -52.40 39.45 9.35
N ASN A 890 -53.52 39.65 10.03
CA ASN A 890 -53.76 40.79 10.91
C ASN A 890 -54.33 40.28 12.24
N GLY A 891 -54.54 41.18 13.21
CA GLY A 891 -54.93 40.79 14.58
C GLY A 891 -56.26 40.03 14.71
N SER A 892 -57.09 39.95 13.67
CA SER A 892 -58.36 39.22 13.67
C SER A 892 -58.45 38.11 12.62
N THR A 893 -57.65 38.14 11.55
CA THR A 893 -57.81 37.23 10.41
C THR A 893 -56.47 36.80 9.83
N VAL A 894 -56.38 35.54 9.42
CA VAL A 894 -55.31 34.95 8.62
C VAL A 894 -55.87 34.61 7.24
N VAL A 895 -55.20 35.05 6.18
CA VAL A 895 -55.53 34.69 4.79
C VAL A 895 -54.53 33.65 4.31
N LEU A 896 -55.03 32.44 4.09
CA LEU A 896 -54.29 31.33 3.48
C LEU A 896 -54.55 31.28 1.97
N VAL A 897 -53.57 30.80 1.19
CA VAL A 897 -53.75 30.44 -0.22
C VAL A 897 -53.47 28.95 -0.38
N ASP A 898 -54.45 28.20 -0.85
CA ASP A 898 -54.33 26.75 -1.04
C ASP A 898 -53.59 26.37 -2.34
N SER A 899 -53.42 25.07 -2.57
CA SER A 899 -52.70 24.53 -3.74
C SER A 899 -53.42 24.76 -5.07
N LEU A 900 -54.67 25.22 -5.05
CA LEU A 900 -55.44 25.63 -6.23
C LEU A 900 -55.37 27.15 -6.48
N GLY A 901 -54.59 27.88 -5.67
CA GLY A 901 -54.47 29.33 -5.74
C GLY A 901 -55.69 30.06 -5.14
N LYS A 902 -56.54 29.37 -4.38
CA LYS A 902 -57.74 29.96 -3.77
C LYS A 902 -57.41 30.53 -2.39
N GLU A 903 -57.91 31.74 -2.13
CA GLU A 903 -57.83 32.36 -0.81
C GLU A 903 -58.85 31.78 0.17
N ILE A 904 -58.39 31.52 1.40
CA ILE A 904 -59.18 31.05 2.53
C ILE A 904 -58.94 32.02 3.68
N VAL A 905 -59.99 32.72 4.11
CA VAL A 905 -59.92 33.64 5.25
C VAL A 905 -60.34 32.88 6.51
N VAL A 906 -59.47 32.88 7.53
CA VAL A 906 -59.68 32.21 8.81
C VAL A 906 -59.65 33.25 9.93
N ASP A 907 -60.66 33.23 10.79
CA ASP A 907 -60.67 34.07 12.00
C ASP A 907 -59.66 33.52 13.00
N VAL A 908 -58.74 34.36 13.49
CA VAL A 908 -57.73 33.96 14.48
C VAL A 908 -58.36 33.38 15.73
N ALA A 909 -59.53 33.87 16.14
CA ALA A 909 -60.25 33.37 17.30
C ALA A 909 -60.76 31.93 17.14
N SER A 910 -60.93 31.46 15.89
CA SER A 910 -61.40 30.11 15.58
C SER A 910 -60.29 29.07 15.46
N ILE A 911 -59.01 29.47 15.59
CA ILE A 911 -57.85 28.59 15.42
C ILE A 911 -57.55 27.85 16.73
N VAL A 912 -57.68 26.53 16.71
CA VAL A 912 -57.33 25.64 17.82
C VAL A 912 -55.83 25.32 17.80
N GLN A 913 -55.31 25.01 16.63
CA GLN A 913 -53.90 24.66 16.42
C GLN A 913 -53.42 25.19 15.08
N ARG A 914 -52.17 25.66 15.04
CA ARG A 914 -51.48 26.00 13.79
C ARG A 914 -50.08 25.41 13.79
N GLN A 915 -49.68 24.81 12.68
CA GLN A 915 -48.34 24.28 12.52
C GLN A 915 -47.85 24.39 11.07
N PRO A 916 -46.58 24.76 10.83
CA PRO A 916 -46.01 24.73 9.49
C PRO A 916 -45.85 23.28 9.01
N SER A 917 -46.16 23.03 7.74
CA SER A 917 -45.90 21.77 7.05
C SER A 917 -44.41 21.66 6.69
N THR A 918 -43.89 20.43 6.69
CA THR A 918 -42.57 20.12 6.14
C THR A 918 -42.61 19.87 4.63
N LEU A 919 -43.80 19.74 4.04
CA LEU A 919 -44.03 19.51 2.61
C LEU A 919 -44.34 20.83 1.89
N SER A 920 -43.93 20.92 0.64
CA SER A 920 -44.24 22.01 -0.29
C SER A 920 -45.73 22.09 -0.61
N LEU A 921 -46.19 23.29 -0.95
CA LEU A 921 -47.52 23.48 -1.54
C LEU A 921 -47.58 22.96 -2.99
N MET A 922 -46.43 22.82 -3.67
CA MET A 922 -46.35 22.33 -5.04
C MET A 922 -46.68 20.83 -5.12
N PRO A 923 -47.58 20.39 -6.03
CA PRO A 923 -47.96 18.98 -6.14
C PRO A 923 -46.80 18.06 -6.58
N GLU A 924 -46.60 16.95 -5.88
CA GLU A 924 -45.61 15.91 -6.25
C GLU A 924 -46.01 15.11 -7.51
N THR A 925 -47.27 15.16 -7.94
CA THR A 925 -47.77 14.35 -9.05
C THR A 925 -47.41 14.93 -10.42
N LEU A 926 -46.97 16.19 -10.49
CA LEU A 926 -46.75 16.90 -11.75
C LEU A 926 -45.81 16.14 -12.72
N GLY A 927 -44.75 15.52 -12.17
CA GLY A 927 -43.83 14.69 -12.96
C GLY A 927 -44.39 13.40 -13.53
N ARG A 928 -45.48 12.89 -12.94
CA ARG A 928 -46.19 11.68 -13.37
C ARG A 928 -47.38 12.01 -14.29
N ASP A 929 -47.98 13.18 -14.08
CA ASP A 929 -49.18 13.62 -14.79
C ASP A 929 -48.88 14.21 -16.18
N LEU A 930 -47.64 14.69 -16.40
CA LEU A 930 -47.20 15.23 -17.69
C LEU A 930 -46.67 14.12 -18.62
N PRO A 931 -47.11 14.09 -19.91
CA PRO A 931 -46.46 13.28 -20.93
C PRO A 931 -44.98 13.62 -21.05
N GLU A 932 -44.13 12.62 -21.27
CA GLU A 932 -42.66 12.77 -21.29
C GLU A 932 -42.19 13.91 -22.21
N GLN A 933 -42.74 14.03 -23.42
CA GLN A 933 -42.35 15.09 -24.36
C GLN A 933 -42.79 16.48 -23.90
N GLU A 934 -43.96 16.60 -23.26
CA GLU A 934 -44.43 17.89 -22.70
C GLU A 934 -43.55 18.34 -21.55
N LEU A 935 -43.07 17.40 -20.73
CA LEU A 935 -42.09 17.65 -19.69
C LEU A 935 -40.75 18.14 -20.28
N LEU A 936 -40.25 17.49 -21.34
CA LEU A 936 -39.02 17.93 -22.03
C LEU A 936 -39.18 19.32 -22.65
N ASP A 937 -40.33 19.60 -23.25
CA ASP A 937 -40.64 20.91 -23.81
C ASP A 937 -40.71 21.97 -22.70
N LEU A 938 -41.31 21.66 -21.54
CA LEU A 938 -41.33 22.53 -20.36
C LEU A 938 -39.91 22.81 -19.84
N PHE A 939 -39.03 21.81 -19.77
CA PHE A 939 -37.62 22.02 -19.43
C PHE A 939 -36.94 22.98 -20.40
N ALA A 940 -37.14 22.82 -21.72
CA ALA A 940 -36.58 23.74 -22.71
C ALA A 940 -37.04 25.19 -22.48
N TYR A 941 -38.33 25.40 -22.25
CA TYR A 941 -38.88 26.74 -22.02
C TYR A 941 -38.33 27.38 -20.74
N LEU A 942 -38.27 26.65 -19.63
CA LEU A 942 -37.77 27.15 -18.35
C LEU A 942 -36.26 27.42 -18.38
N LEU A 943 -35.48 26.58 -19.08
CA LEU A 943 -34.04 26.79 -19.27
C LEU A 943 -33.72 28.03 -20.13
N ASP A 944 -34.63 28.44 -21.00
CA ASP A 944 -34.48 29.67 -21.80
C ASP A 944 -34.73 30.95 -20.98
N GLN A 945 -35.37 30.86 -19.81
CA GLN A 945 -35.65 32.02 -18.94
C GLN A 945 -34.40 32.45 -18.17
N LYS A 946 -33.42 33.04 -18.86
CA LYS A 946 -32.11 33.46 -18.27
C LYS A 946 -32.04 34.94 -17.89
N GLN A 947 -33.03 35.75 -18.28
CA GLN A 947 -33.09 37.16 -17.90
C GLN A 947 -33.89 37.34 -16.61
N ALA A 948 -33.29 37.99 -15.62
CA ALA A 948 -34.04 38.56 -14.51
C ALA A 948 -34.68 39.87 -15.00
N VAL A 949 -35.95 40.10 -14.67
CA VAL A 949 -36.56 41.42 -14.89
C VAL A 949 -35.92 42.37 -13.88
N GLU A 950 -35.15 43.35 -14.36
CA GLU A 950 -34.73 44.50 -13.55
C GLU A 950 -35.99 45.18 -13.01
N ARG A 951 -36.13 45.21 -11.68
CA ARG A 951 -37.11 46.04 -10.99
C ARG A 951 -36.45 47.27 -10.41
#